data_AF-A0AAF3EV75-F1
#
_entry.id   AF-A0AAF3EV75-F1
#
_cell.length_a   1.000
_cell.length_b   1.000
_cell.length_c   1.000
_cell.angle_alpha   90.00
_cell.angle_beta   90.00
_cell.angle_gamma   90.00
#
_symmetry.space_group_name_H-M   'P 1'
#
loop_
_entity.id
_entity.type
_entity.pdbx_description
1 polymer ?
#
loop_
_entity_poly.entity_id
_entity_poly.type
_entity_poly.pdbx_seq_one_letter_code
_entity_poly.pdbx_strand_id
1 'polypeptide(L)'
;MSGVLIIGSGGREHALAWKLLQSESVNKVRIVPGNGSPFGFVDLDIDDPEAILAFCALEGIEMVVIGPEIPLAKGLVDRLQGRIAVFGPTQDAAMLEISKSFAKKFMREIDLPTALYGEFEDLEEASKFIESCNWDGIVVKADGLAAGKGVIVCSSKEEAKEAAKNMLQGEFGSSGSKIILEERLDGYEVSALCFADGATISRMPLVRDYKRLLENDAGPNTGGMGAIGPVSVPKVIDEQISEYLINTIKGLQKQRMFYKGVLYAGFMITSKGPYILEYNCRFGDPETEILMRLLDTDLYQILHACVHGSLDILMINWKREFACGVVLSSKDYPAKGDKGTKIRNIPLETKETVTFHAGTALKDNHIITNGGRILCVTSLGKTLEEARKKALSVCDQIEFEGKYFRRDIGITKPIGNPHYSLTYGDSGVDIREGNQFVEEIKGFVQETLKSGTSQIGGFGAIIDLQKSEYDKANQIVTGIDGVGTKIEIADAMDDYRGIGHDVVGMCVNDILCHCAAPVAFLDYFVCGKLNRRRATEVVKSISEACIQADCSLVGGETAEMPGVYGPNQWDLAGCAIGVRQPDWPQLPETSKIQVGDIVLGISSSGLHSNGFSLVRKILQAHKIDYKATVPWGNSSFGQVLLTPTKIYVRSLLLLMRGGLIKGAAHITGGGITENAIRVLDREAELALDIDASSWPKDELFNWLGSMGPVTTKEMLKTFNCGIGMTLVVSKESAQSVKDALKKCDEKVYEIGKVVRRTTDDLITYQNLENAFDLAKYYVERRRVRVGILISGAGTNMQKLIERAQKPGSNSEVVVVISNIADAGGLEIAQKLEVTTAFVPHTKIREEGDMKMSEILHLHGVELICLAGYMRILSGQFVKEWENKMINIHPALLPAFRGGHAVRETIAAGVKVTGCTAHLVVEEVDAGQIIAQEVVRVEAGDTEETLHERIKEKEHTLFPDAMELMSVQLLENK
;
A
#
# COMPACT_ATOMS: atom_id res chain seq x y z
N MET A 1 22.76 -28.29 18.72
CA MET A 1 23.30 -28.46 17.35
C MET A 1 22.62 -29.66 16.75
N SER A 2 22.02 -29.48 15.59
CA SER A 2 21.06 -30.39 14.97
C SER A 2 21.65 -31.06 13.73
N GLY A 3 21.25 -32.30 13.46
CA GLY A 3 21.55 -33.00 12.21
C GLY A 3 20.49 -32.72 11.15
N VAL A 4 20.91 -32.56 9.89
CA VAL A 4 20.00 -32.38 8.73
C VAL A 4 20.25 -33.45 7.68
N LEU A 5 19.18 -34.09 7.21
CA LEU A 5 19.19 -35.01 6.07
C LEU A 5 18.60 -34.33 4.85
N ILE A 6 19.31 -34.37 3.73
CA ILE A 6 18.84 -33.87 2.44
C ILE A 6 18.58 -35.08 1.53
N ILE A 7 17.38 -35.16 0.96
CA ILE A 7 17.04 -36.17 -0.04
C ILE A 7 17.38 -35.62 -1.42
N GLY A 8 18.19 -36.36 -2.19
CA GLY A 8 18.59 -36.05 -3.57
C GLY A 8 20.08 -36.34 -3.84
N SER A 9 20.56 -35.90 -5.01
CA SER A 9 21.90 -36.25 -5.51
C SER A 9 22.48 -35.25 -6.54
N GLY A 10 21.80 -34.13 -6.77
CA GLY A 10 22.18 -33.09 -7.74
C GLY A 10 23.05 -31.97 -7.16
N GLY A 11 23.28 -30.95 -7.99
CA GLY A 11 24.06 -29.76 -7.62
C GLY A 11 23.32 -28.92 -6.58
N ARG A 12 21.99 -28.82 -6.72
CA ARG A 12 21.09 -28.23 -5.73
C ARG A 12 21.27 -28.80 -4.32
N GLU A 13 21.25 -30.13 -4.17
CA GLU A 13 21.40 -30.75 -2.86
C GLU A 13 22.79 -30.51 -2.26
N HIS A 14 23.84 -30.50 -3.09
CA HIS A 14 25.16 -30.10 -2.65
C HIS A 14 25.21 -28.64 -2.21
N ALA A 15 24.59 -27.70 -2.94
CA ALA A 15 24.53 -26.30 -2.54
C ALA A 15 23.77 -26.07 -1.22
N LEU A 16 22.67 -26.79 -1.00
CA LEU A 16 21.96 -26.78 0.28
C LEU A 16 22.85 -27.30 1.42
N ALA A 17 23.52 -28.43 1.21
CA ALA A 17 24.41 -29.01 2.21
C ALA A 17 25.59 -28.09 2.54
N TRP A 18 26.18 -27.48 1.52
CA TRP A 18 27.26 -26.50 1.64
C TRP A 18 26.84 -25.28 2.47
N LYS A 19 25.61 -24.79 2.26
CA LYS A 19 25.09 -23.64 3.02
C LYS A 19 24.69 -24.01 4.45
N LEU A 20 24.11 -25.19 4.66
CA LEU A 20 23.72 -25.67 6.00
C LEU A 20 24.93 -25.92 6.91
N LEU A 21 26.05 -26.40 6.37
CA LEU A 21 27.29 -26.57 7.15
C LEU A 21 27.91 -25.27 7.66
N GLN A 22 27.45 -24.10 7.17
CA GLN A 22 27.89 -22.79 7.67
C GLN A 22 27.06 -22.32 8.88
N SER A 23 25.95 -22.99 9.20
CA SER A 23 25.12 -22.67 10.36
C SER A 23 25.81 -23.12 11.65
N GLU A 24 25.86 -22.24 12.65
CA GLU A 24 26.29 -22.61 14.01
C GLU A 24 25.29 -23.58 14.69
N SER A 25 24.06 -23.67 14.18
CA SER A 25 23.04 -24.57 14.69
C SER A 25 23.17 -25.99 14.13
N VAL A 26 23.94 -26.20 13.06
CA VAL A 26 24.07 -27.50 12.38
C VAL A 26 25.44 -28.11 12.67
N ASN A 27 25.47 -29.30 13.26
CA ASN A 27 26.73 -30.05 13.46
C ASN A 27 26.97 -31.11 12.37
N LYS A 28 25.93 -31.51 11.64
CA LYS A 28 25.98 -32.63 10.70
C LYS A 28 24.97 -32.44 9.58
N VAL A 29 25.43 -32.68 8.36
CA VAL A 29 24.58 -32.81 7.18
C VAL A 29 24.84 -34.16 6.50
N ARG A 30 23.77 -34.81 6.04
CA ARG A 30 23.80 -36.02 5.19
C ARG A 30 23.02 -35.75 3.92
N ILE A 31 23.48 -36.29 2.80
CA ILE A 31 22.75 -36.28 1.53
C ILE A 31 22.49 -37.73 1.13
N VAL A 32 21.25 -38.07 0.79
CA VAL A 32 20.87 -39.43 0.39
C VAL A 32 20.11 -39.40 -0.94
N PRO A 33 20.55 -40.15 -1.96
CA PRO A 33 21.74 -41.01 -1.95
C PRO A 33 23.06 -40.22 -2.05
N GLY A 34 23.01 -38.91 -2.34
CA GLY A 34 24.22 -38.11 -2.51
C GLY A 34 24.93 -38.35 -3.84
N ASN A 35 26.16 -37.87 -3.95
CA ASN A 35 26.97 -37.95 -5.17
C ASN A 35 28.48 -37.95 -4.84
N GLY A 36 29.34 -37.75 -5.84
CA GLY A 36 30.79 -37.69 -5.68
C GLY A 36 31.32 -36.48 -4.90
N SER A 37 30.46 -35.63 -4.32
CA SER A 37 30.88 -34.58 -3.39
C SER A 37 31.52 -35.15 -2.11
N PRO A 38 32.20 -34.32 -1.29
CA PRO A 38 32.75 -34.75 -0.01
C PRO A 38 31.73 -35.35 0.99
N PHE A 39 30.42 -35.18 0.74
CA PHE A 39 29.35 -35.80 1.54
C PHE A 39 29.23 -37.31 1.28
N GLY A 40 29.76 -37.80 0.16
CA GLY A 40 29.76 -39.21 -0.21
C GLY A 40 28.41 -39.74 -0.69
N PHE A 41 28.38 -41.05 -0.90
CA PHE A 41 27.19 -41.79 -1.28
C PHE A 41 26.68 -42.61 -0.09
N VAL A 42 25.38 -42.58 0.15
CA VAL A 42 24.70 -43.38 1.18
C VAL A 42 23.67 -44.28 0.51
N ASP A 43 23.84 -45.58 0.67
CA ASP A 43 22.90 -46.58 0.17
C ASP A 43 21.70 -46.68 1.13
N LEU A 44 20.65 -45.92 0.84
CA LEU A 44 19.40 -45.91 1.61
C LEU A 44 18.24 -45.76 0.62
N ASP A 45 17.23 -46.61 0.78
CA ASP A 45 16.01 -46.53 -0.02
C ASP A 45 15.18 -45.31 0.42
N ILE A 46 15.14 -44.28 -0.42
CA ILE A 46 14.41 -43.04 -0.17
C ILE A 46 12.89 -43.18 -0.35
N ASP A 47 12.43 -44.31 -0.88
CA ASP A 47 11.00 -44.59 -1.00
C ASP A 47 10.42 -45.25 0.27
N ASP A 48 11.27 -45.76 1.17
CA ASP A 48 10.92 -46.38 2.45
C ASP A 48 11.04 -45.37 3.63
N PRO A 49 9.91 -44.84 4.16
CA PRO A 49 9.93 -43.89 5.25
C PRO A 49 10.46 -44.48 6.56
N GLU A 50 10.28 -45.79 6.80
CA GLU A 50 10.78 -46.43 8.02
C GLU A 50 12.30 -46.53 7.97
N ALA A 51 12.87 -46.85 6.81
CA ALA A 51 14.31 -46.82 6.62
C ALA A 51 14.88 -45.40 6.82
N ILE A 52 14.21 -44.37 6.29
CA ILE A 52 14.60 -42.96 6.50
C ILE A 52 14.58 -42.60 7.99
N LEU A 53 13.52 -42.94 8.72
CA LEU A 53 13.40 -42.60 10.13
C LEU A 53 14.39 -43.36 11.00
N ALA A 54 14.64 -44.64 10.71
CA ALA A 54 15.68 -45.42 11.38
C ALA A 54 17.07 -44.81 11.14
N PHE A 55 17.36 -44.39 9.91
CA PHE A 55 18.59 -43.68 9.57
C PHE A 55 18.70 -42.34 10.32
N CYS A 56 17.61 -41.57 10.37
CA CYS A 56 17.57 -40.29 11.09
C CYS A 56 17.84 -40.48 12.58
N ALA A 57 17.23 -41.48 13.21
CA ALA A 57 17.44 -41.79 14.62
C ALA A 57 18.90 -42.22 14.89
N LEU A 58 19.48 -43.05 14.02
CA LEU A 58 20.86 -43.50 14.14
C LEU A 58 21.87 -42.35 13.98
N GLU A 59 21.65 -41.45 13.02
CA GLU A 59 22.57 -40.36 12.71
C GLU A 59 22.33 -39.09 13.53
N GLY A 60 21.27 -39.03 14.35
CA GLY A 60 20.88 -37.84 15.13
C GLY A 60 20.37 -36.71 14.25
N ILE A 61 19.56 -37.04 13.24
CA ILE A 61 18.92 -36.08 12.34
C ILE A 61 17.60 -35.59 12.95
N GLU A 62 17.40 -34.27 12.94
CA GLU A 62 16.20 -33.63 13.47
C GLU A 62 15.32 -33.06 12.34
N MET A 63 15.87 -32.85 11.15
CA MET A 63 15.15 -32.27 10.01
C MET A 63 15.52 -32.97 8.70
N VAL A 64 14.50 -33.28 7.90
CA VAL A 64 14.62 -33.80 6.53
C VAL A 64 14.26 -32.70 5.53
N VAL A 65 15.10 -32.47 4.54
CA VAL A 65 14.91 -31.49 3.46
C VAL A 65 14.75 -32.24 2.14
N ILE A 66 13.62 -32.08 1.47
CA ILE A 66 13.36 -32.75 0.19
C ILE A 66 13.86 -31.85 -0.95
N GLY A 67 14.88 -32.32 -1.67
CA GLY A 67 15.44 -31.61 -2.82
C GLY A 67 14.64 -31.82 -4.12
N PRO A 68 14.47 -33.06 -4.60
CA PRO A 68 13.78 -33.35 -5.86
C PRO A 68 12.27 -33.48 -5.73
N GLU A 69 11.61 -33.35 -6.86
CA GLU A 69 10.15 -33.38 -7.04
C GLU A 69 9.54 -34.78 -6.87
N ILE A 70 10.26 -35.85 -7.23
CA ILE A 70 9.71 -37.23 -7.23
C ILE A 70 9.31 -37.68 -5.81
N PRO A 71 10.12 -37.51 -4.75
CA PRO A 71 9.70 -37.86 -3.40
C PRO A 71 8.49 -37.06 -2.90
N LEU A 72 8.35 -35.79 -3.32
CA LEU A 72 7.15 -34.99 -3.04
C LEU A 72 5.92 -35.60 -3.72
N ALA A 73 6.05 -35.98 -4.99
CA ALA A 73 4.99 -36.61 -5.77
C ALA A 73 4.55 -37.97 -5.22
N LYS A 74 5.45 -38.69 -4.53
CA LYS A 74 5.15 -39.95 -3.82
C LYS A 74 4.64 -39.74 -2.39
N GLY A 75 4.39 -38.50 -1.96
CA GLY A 75 3.90 -38.18 -0.62
C GLY A 75 4.88 -38.57 0.49
N LEU A 76 6.19 -38.41 0.27
CA LEU A 76 7.18 -38.68 1.31
C LEU A 76 7.02 -37.72 2.50
N VAL A 77 6.67 -36.46 2.24
CA VAL A 77 6.39 -35.47 3.30
C VAL A 77 5.25 -35.94 4.18
N ASP A 78 4.13 -36.33 3.57
CA ASP A 78 2.93 -36.81 4.26
C ASP A 78 3.22 -38.02 5.16
N ARG A 79 4.10 -38.93 4.72
CA ARG A 79 4.49 -40.15 5.47
C ARG A 79 5.46 -39.90 6.62
N LEU A 80 6.22 -38.80 6.58
CA LEU A 80 7.23 -38.43 7.59
C LEU A 80 6.72 -37.37 8.59
N GLN A 81 5.77 -36.54 8.17
CA GLN A 81 5.24 -35.44 8.97
C GLN A 81 4.63 -35.94 10.30
N GLY A 82 4.89 -35.21 11.38
CA GLY A 82 4.49 -35.60 12.75
C GLY A 82 5.43 -36.61 13.43
N ARG A 83 6.37 -37.19 12.68
CA ARG A 83 7.41 -38.10 13.21
C ARG A 83 8.80 -37.46 13.21
N ILE A 84 9.07 -36.58 12.25
CA ILE A 84 10.28 -35.75 12.15
C ILE A 84 9.91 -34.40 11.49
N ALA A 85 10.73 -33.36 11.69
CA ALA A 85 10.57 -32.11 10.95
C ALA A 85 10.92 -32.34 9.46
N VAL A 86 10.04 -31.92 8.55
CA VAL A 86 10.22 -32.11 7.11
C VAL A 86 9.99 -30.79 6.38
N PHE A 87 10.98 -30.37 5.60
CA PHE A 87 10.89 -29.22 4.70
C PHE A 87 10.59 -29.69 3.28
N GLY A 88 9.36 -29.40 2.82
CA GLY A 88 8.80 -29.80 1.55
C GLY A 88 7.26 -29.77 1.63
N PRO A 89 6.54 -29.40 0.56
CA PRO A 89 5.08 -29.38 0.57
C PRO A 89 4.49 -30.79 0.61
N THR A 90 3.26 -30.93 1.12
CA THR A 90 2.48 -32.17 1.05
C THR A 90 2.17 -32.57 -0.40
N GLN A 91 1.82 -33.84 -0.63
CA GLN A 91 1.57 -34.36 -1.98
C GLN A 91 0.49 -33.58 -2.73
N ASP A 92 -0.58 -33.19 -2.04
CA ASP A 92 -1.69 -32.42 -2.60
C ASP A 92 -1.24 -31.02 -3.04
N ALA A 93 -0.47 -30.31 -2.22
CA ALA A 93 0.12 -29.02 -2.53
C ALA A 93 1.17 -29.12 -3.66
N ALA A 94 1.91 -30.24 -3.70
CA ALA A 94 2.88 -30.52 -4.75
C ALA A 94 2.23 -30.74 -6.13
N MET A 95 0.91 -30.92 -6.21
CA MET A 95 0.18 -31.04 -7.48
C MET A 95 0.38 -29.85 -8.42
N LEU A 96 0.77 -28.68 -7.90
CA LEU A 96 1.17 -27.53 -8.71
C LEU A 96 2.36 -27.83 -9.65
N GLU A 97 3.28 -28.74 -9.30
CA GLU A 97 4.36 -29.20 -10.18
C GLU A 97 4.01 -30.54 -10.85
N ILE A 98 3.32 -31.45 -10.14
CA ILE A 98 3.06 -32.82 -10.61
C ILE A 98 2.13 -32.84 -11.83
N SER A 99 1.11 -31.98 -11.86
CA SER A 99 0.16 -31.86 -12.97
C SER A 99 0.05 -30.41 -13.41
N LYS A 100 0.54 -30.11 -14.62
CA LYS A 100 0.39 -28.77 -15.21
C LYS A 100 -1.08 -28.38 -15.39
N SER A 101 -1.96 -29.37 -15.60
CA SER A 101 -3.41 -29.18 -15.74
C SER A 101 -4.00 -28.73 -14.41
N PHE A 102 -3.59 -29.36 -13.31
CA PHE A 102 -3.96 -28.92 -11.97
C PHE A 102 -3.48 -27.48 -11.73
N ALA A 103 -2.23 -27.18 -12.04
CA ALA A 103 -1.65 -25.84 -11.87
C ALA A 103 -2.44 -24.77 -12.64
N LYS A 104 -2.82 -25.05 -13.89
CA LYS A 104 -3.63 -24.14 -14.72
C LYS A 104 -5.04 -23.94 -14.19
N LYS A 105 -5.71 -25.01 -13.73
CA LYS A 105 -7.03 -24.91 -13.08
C LYS A 105 -6.96 -24.10 -11.80
N PHE A 106 -5.97 -24.39 -10.95
CA PHE A 106 -5.72 -23.66 -9.72
C PHE A 106 -5.53 -22.16 -10.00
N MET A 107 -4.65 -21.79 -10.95
CA MET A 107 -4.45 -20.38 -11.32
C MET A 107 -5.73 -19.71 -11.80
N ARG A 108 -6.54 -20.39 -12.62
CA ARG A 108 -7.84 -19.86 -13.08
C ARG A 108 -8.83 -19.67 -11.92
N GLU A 109 -8.89 -20.59 -10.96
CA GLU A 109 -9.80 -20.50 -9.80
C GLU A 109 -9.49 -19.32 -8.88
N ILE A 110 -8.22 -18.92 -8.80
CA ILE A 110 -7.77 -17.79 -7.97
C ILE A 110 -7.38 -16.55 -8.78
N ASP A 111 -7.79 -16.49 -10.06
CA ASP A 111 -7.61 -15.36 -10.98
C ASP A 111 -6.15 -14.90 -11.15
N LEU A 112 -5.22 -15.87 -11.27
CA LEU A 112 -3.81 -15.60 -11.58
C LEU A 112 -3.53 -15.67 -13.08
N PRO A 113 -2.75 -14.72 -13.64
CA PRO A 113 -2.49 -14.68 -15.08
C PRO A 113 -1.52 -15.79 -15.52
N THR A 114 -1.96 -16.53 -16.53
CA THR A 114 -1.20 -17.59 -17.19
C THR A 114 -1.63 -17.68 -18.65
N ALA A 115 -0.82 -18.32 -19.51
CA ALA A 115 -1.15 -18.53 -20.92
C ALA A 115 -2.51 -19.24 -21.07
N LEU A 116 -3.34 -18.76 -22.00
CA LEU A 116 -4.55 -19.45 -22.44
C LEU A 116 -4.20 -20.89 -22.82
N TYR A 117 -5.07 -21.84 -22.47
CA TYR A 117 -4.75 -23.25 -22.58
C TYR A 117 -5.97 -24.14 -22.82
N GLY A 118 -5.73 -25.34 -23.35
CA GLY A 118 -6.66 -26.47 -23.40
C GLY A 118 -5.96 -27.78 -22.98
N GLU A 119 -6.75 -28.73 -22.47
CA GLU A 119 -6.29 -30.05 -21.99
C GLU A 119 -6.84 -31.15 -22.89
N PHE A 120 -6.00 -32.12 -23.28
CA PHE A 120 -6.40 -33.18 -24.21
C PHE A 120 -5.78 -34.53 -23.86
N GLU A 121 -6.57 -35.59 -24.00
CA GLU A 121 -6.15 -37.01 -23.92
C GLU A 121 -6.32 -37.72 -25.27
N ASP A 122 -7.16 -37.17 -26.16
CA ASP A 122 -7.40 -37.67 -27.50
C ASP A 122 -6.73 -36.79 -28.56
N LEU A 123 -6.07 -37.43 -29.53
CA LEU A 123 -5.33 -36.75 -30.59
C LEU A 123 -6.25 -36.03 -31.58
N GLU A 124 -7.43 -36.57 -31.86
CA GLU A 124 -8.38 -35.96 -32.79
C GLU A 124 -8.95 -34.67 -32.20
N GLU A 125 -9.31 -34.68 -30.92
CA GLU A 125 -9.74 -33.48 -30.19
C GLU A 125 -8.64 -32.42 -30.10
N ALA A 126 -7.41 -32.82 -29.75
CA ALA A 126 -6.26 -31.92 -29.72
C ALA A 126 -6.02 -31.28 -31.10
N SER A 127 -6.11 -32.08 -32.16
CA SER A 127 -5.90 -31.61 -33.55
C SER A 127 -6.98 -30.61 -33.98
N LYS A 128 -8.25 -30.86 -33.63
CA LYS A 128 -9.35 -29.92 -33.89
C LYS A 128 -9.15 -28.60 -33.13
N PHE A 129 -8.71 -28.67 -31.87
CA PHE A 129 -8.42 -27.48 -31.08
C PHE A 129 -7.29 -26.64 -31.69
N ILE A 130 -6.18 -27.28 -32.08
CA ILE A 130 -5.04 -26.65 -32.76
C ILE A 130 -5.50 -25.94 -34.05
N GLU A 131 -6.37 -26.57 -34.85
CA GLU A 131 -6.91 -25.94 -36.05
C GLU A 131 -7.79 -24.73 -35.73
N SER A 132 -8.66 -24.84 -34.73
CA SER A 132 -9.64 -23.82 -34.38
C SER A 132 -9.06 -22.58 -33.68
N CYS A 133 -7.92 -22.71 -33.00
CA CYS A 133 -7.35 -21.61 -32.23
C CYS A 133 -6.74 -20.52 -33.13
N ASN A 134 -6.96 -19.26 -32.76
CA ASN A 134 -6.36 -18.08 -33.39
C ASN A 134 -5.15 -17.60 -32.56
N TRP A 135 -4.17 -18.48 -32.37
CA TRP A 135 -2.93 -18.17 -31.63
C TRP A 135 -1.75 -18.07 -32.61
N ASP A 136 -0.87 -17.10 -32.39
CA ASP A 136 0.32 -16.86 -33.23
C ASP A 136 1.40 -17.94 -33.06
N GLY A 137 1.33 -18.72 -31.99
CA GLY A 137 2.17 -19.87 -31.72
C GLY A 137 1.56 -20.77 -30.64
N ILE A 138 1.94 -22.04 -30.64
CA ILE A 138 1.40 -23.05 -29.72
C ILE A 138 2.55 -23.71 -28.98
N VAL A 139 2.40 -23.88 -27.67
CA VAL A 139 3.30 -24.67 -26.84
C VAL A 139 2.59 -25.95 -26.44
N VAL A 140 3.19 -27.09 -26.77
CA VAL A 140 2.69 -28.42 -26.39
C VAL A 140 3.47 -28.89 -25.16
N LYS A 141 2.76 -29.16 -24.07
CA LYS A 141 3.34 -29.64 -22.81
C LYS A 141 2.74 -30.99 -22.41
N ALA A 142 3.58 -31.91 -21.94
CA ALA A 142 3.12 -33.11 -21.23
C ALA A 142 2.59 -32.70 -19.85
N ASP A 143 1.47 -33.28 -19.40
CA ASP A 143 0.86 -32.92 -18.11
C ASP A 143 1.76 -33.29 -16.92
N GLY A 144 2.31 -34.51 -16.96
CA GLY A 144 3.09 -35.08 -15.86
C GLY A 144 4.53 -34.58 -15.77
N LEU A 145 5.25 -35.13 -14.78
CA LEU A 145 6.67 -34.89 -14.58
C LEU A 145 7.49 -35.48 -15.74
N ALA A 146 8.11 -34.59 -16.54
CA ALA A 146 8.90 -34.95 -17.71
C ALA A 146 10.33 -34.36 -17.64
N ALA A 147 10.83 -34.07 -16.44
CA ALA A 147 12.18 -33.54 -16.17
C ALA A 147 12.58 -32.35 -17.07
N GLY A 148 11.66 -31.42 -17.33
CA GLY A 148 11.86 -30.24 -18.19
C GLY A 148 11.94 -30.53 -19.70
N LYS A 149 11.81 -31.79 -20.14
CA LYS A 149 11.89 -32.18 -21.56
C LYS A 149 10.55 -32.21 -22.28
N GLY A 150 9.45 -32.36 -21.53
CA GLY A 150 8.09 -32.45 -22.08
C GLY A 150 7.47 -31.10 -22.45
N VAL A 151 8.25 -30.14 -22.97
CA VAL A 151 7.77 -28.82 -23.41
C VAL A 151 8.34 -28.52 -24.79
N ILE A 152 7.47 -28.44 -25.79
CA ILE A 152 7.81 -28.16 -27.19
C ILE A 152 7.13 -26.85 -27.60
N VAL A 153 7.92 -25.87 -28.02
CA VAL A 153 7.42 -24.59 -28.57
C VAL A 153 7.36 -24.74 -30.08
N CYS A 154 6.15 -24.72 -30.64
CA CYS A 154 5.91 -24.98 -32.06
C CYS A 154 5.74 -23.66 -32.82
N SER A 155 6.36 -23.59 -34.00
CA SER A 155 6.31 -22.45 -34.91
C SER A 155 5.20 -22.57 -35.96
N SER A 156 4.55 -23.74 -36.06
CA SER A 156 3.37 -23.95 -36.90
C SER A 156 2.35 -24.89 -36.27
N LYS A 157 1.12 -24.88 -36.79
CA LYS A 157 0.04 -25.80 -36.37
C LYS A 157 0.37 -27.25 -36.68
N GLU A 158 1.07 -27.52 -37.78
CA GLU A 158 1.54 -28.85 -38.16
C GLU A 158 2.57 -29.38 -37.15
N GLU A 159 3.53 -28.54 -36.75
CA GLU A 159 4.51 -28.90 -35.73
C GLU A 159 3.83 -29.18 -34.38
N ALA A 160 2.81 -28.37 -34.02
CA ALA A 160 2.01 -28.60 -32.81
C ALA A 160 1.24 -29.93 -32.84
N LYS A 161 0.66 -30.30 -33.99
CA LYS A 161 -0.03 -31.59 -34.16
C LYS A 161 0.93 -32.78 -34.05
N GLU A 162 2.11 -32.68 -34.65
CA GLU A 162 3.11 -33.75 -34.57
C GLU A 162 3.66 -33.88 -33.15
N ALA A 163 3.94 -32.77 -32.47
CA ALA A 163 4.31 -32.77 -31.06
C ALA A 163 3.22 -33.39 -30.16
N ALA A 164 1.95 -33.01 -30.36
CA ALA A 164 0.81 -33.58 -29.64
C ALA A 164 0.68 -35.09 -29.86
N LYS A 165 0.83 -35.54 -31.12
CA LYS A 165 0.81 -36.97 -31.49
C LYS A 165 1.92 -37.74 -30.81
N ASN A 166 3.17 -37.26 -30.88
CA ASN A 166 4.31 -37.97 -30.30
C ASN A 166 4.19 -38.10 -28.77
N MET A 167 3.74 -37.04 -28.09
CA MET A 167 3.49 -37.07 -26.64
C MET A 167 2.39 -38.08 -26.28
N LEU A 168 1.23 -38.02 -26.95
CA LEU A 168 0.09 -38.92 -26.68
C LEU A 168 0.37 -40.39 -27.08
N GLN A 169 1.28 -40.63 -28.02
CA GLN A 169 1.74 -41.97 -28.40
C GLN A 169 2.84 -42.54 -27.49
N GLY A 170 3.20 -41.84 -26.41
CA GLY A 170 4.00 -42.38 -25.32
C GLY A 170 5.47 -41.98 -25.29
N GLU A 171 5.88 -40.91 -26.00
CA GLU A 171 7.26 -40.39 -25.97
C GLU A 171 7.78 -40.13 -24.54
N PHE A 172 6.88 -39.79 -23.61
CA PHE A 172 7.19 -39.52 -22.19
C PHE A 172 6.55 -40.54 -21.22
N GLY A 173 6.23 -41.75 -21.69
CA GLY A 173 5.56 -42.77 -20.88
C GLY A 173 4.19 -42.29 -20.37
N SER A 174 3.83 -42.64 -19.13
CA SER A 174 2.55 -42.24 -18.52
C SER A 174 2.43 -40.73 -18.31
N SER A 175 3.53 -39.98 -18.26
CA SER A 175 3.49 -38.51 -18.12
C SER A 175 2.92 -37.81 -19.36
N GLY A 176 2.88 -38.49 -20.51
CA GLY A 176 2.36 -37.99 -21.79
C GLY A 176 0.95 -38.46 -22.15
N SER A 177 0.26 -39.22 -21.29
CA SER A 177 -1.12 -39.69 -21.56
C SER A 177 -2.14 -38.54 -21.63
N LYS A 178 -1.74 -37.36 -21.15
CA LYS A 178 -2.48 -36.11 -21.22
C LYS A 178 -1.52 -34.99 -21.58
N ILE A 179 -1.96 -34.11 -22.47
CA ILE A 179 -1.20 -32.94 -22.92
C ILE A 179 -1.95 -31.64 -22.64
N ILE A 180 -1.19 -30.56 -22.59
CA ILE A 180 -1.68 -29.18 -22.52
C ILE A 180 -1.19 -28.44 -23.76
N LEU A 181 -2.12 -27.78 -24.43
CA LEU A 181 -1.84 -26.85 -25.51
C LEU A 181 -2.00 -25.43 -24.97
N GLU A 182 -0.94 -24.65 -25.00
CA GLU A 182 -0.94 -23.26 -24.53
C GLU A 182 -0.66 -22.28 -25.67
N GLU A 183 -1.20 -21.07 -25.56
CA GLU A 183 -0.75 -19.97 -26.40
C GLU A 183 0.74 -19.68 -26.10
N ARG A 184 1.51 -19.39 -27.15
CA ARG A 184 2.88 -18.95 -26.98
C ARG A 184 2.90 -17.51 -26.45
N LEU A 185 3.53 -17.32 -25.30
CA LEU A 185 3.80 -16.00 -24.76
C LEU A 185 5.16 -15.50 -25.24
N ASP A 186 5.22 -14.25 -25.67
CA ASP A 186 6.44 -13.58 -26.11
C ASP A 186 6.90 -12.59 -25.03
N GLY A 187 8.18 -12.67 -24.65
CA GLY A 187 8.75 -11.90 -23.55
C GLY A 187 10.13 -12.39 -23.15
N TYR A 188 10.55 -12.06 -21.93
CA TYR A 188 11.75 -12.65 -21.32
C TYR A 188 11.41 -13.40 -20.04
N GLU A 189 12.08 -14.53 -19.81
CA GLU A 189 11.85 -15.39 -18.65
C GLU A 189 12.60 -14.89 -17.42
N VAL A 190 11.94 -14.94 -16.27
CA VAL A 190 12.52 -14.77 -14.93
C VAL A 190 11.99 -15.82 -13.98
N SER A 191 12.84 -16.27 -13.05
CA SER A 191 12.48 -17.24 -12.02
C SER A 191 12.30 -16.52 -10.69
N ALA A 192 11.14 -16.68 -10.08
CA ALA A 192 10.82 -16.12 -8.77
C ALA A 192 10.61 -17.25 -7.77
N LEU A 193 11.38 -17.24 -6.68
CA LEU A 193 11.30 -18.24 -5.63
C LEU A 193 10.93 -17.57 -4.30
N CYS A 194 10.20 -18.27 -3.44
CA CYS A 194 9.98 -17.86 -2.06
C CYS A 194 10.01 -19.04 -1.10
N PHE A 195 10.50 -18.79 0.11
CA PHE A 195 10.25 -19.65 1.27
C PHE A 195 8.80 -19.48 1.71
N ALA A 196 8.12 -20.57 2.07
CA ALA A 196 6.74 -20.55 2.55
C ALA A 196 6.58 -21.46 3.77
N ASP A 197 5.78 -21.03 4.75
CA ASP A 197 5.52 -21.76 6.00
C ASP A 197 4.06 -22.25 6.14
N GLY A 198 3.28 -22.09 5.08
CA GLY A 198 1.86 -22.42 4.99
C GLY A 198 0.92 -21.22 5.11
N ALA A 199 1.41 -20.05 5.56
CA ALA A 199 0.63 -18.81 5.64
C ALA A 199 1.40 -17.59 5.13
N THR A 200 2.69 -17.52 5.48
CA THR A 200 3.60 -16.42 5.16
C THR A 200 4.58 -16.86 4.08
N ILE A 201 5.00 -15.91 3.24
CA ILE A 201 6.13 -16.11 2.32
C ILE A 201 7.26 -15.14 2.61
N SER A 202 8.49 -15.57 2.29
CA SER A 202 9.65 -14.70 2.20
C SER A 202 10.33 -14.88 0.85
N ARG A 203 10.34 -13.81 0.07
CA ARG A 203 10.77 -13.82 -1.35
C ARG A 203 12.30 -13.84 -1.47
N MET A 204 12.79 -14.64 -2.40
CA MET A 204 14.19 -14.65 -2.83
C MET A 204 14.43 -13.61 -3.94
N PRO A 205 15.67 -13.14 -4.18
CA PRO A 205 15.96 -12.30 -5.33
C PRO A 205 15.59 -13.01 -6.64
N LEU A 206 15.07 -12.26 -7.61
CA LEU A 206 14.81 -12.81 -8.93
C LEU A 206 16.10 -13.33 -9.56
N VAL A 207 16.01 -14.48 -10.21
CA VAL A 207 17.11 -15.08 -10.96
C VAL A 207 16.66 -15.38 -12.38
N ARG A 208 17.61 -15.66 -13.26
CA ARG A 208 17.34 -16.13 -14.61
C ARG A 208 18.14 -17.38 -14.90
N ASP A 209 17.47 -18.41 -15.35
CA ASP A 209 18.07 -19.66 -15.80
C ASP A 209 18.28 -19.67 -17.33
N TYR A 210 19.06 -20.65 -17.79
CA TYR A 210 19.38 -20.85 -19.20
C TYR A 210 19.09 -22.29 -19.59
N LYS A 211 17.85 -22.58 -20.02
CA LYS A 211 17.36 -23.94 -20.29
C LYS A 211 17.96 -24.59 -21.55
N ARG A 212 18.34 -23.81 -22.56
CA ARG A 212 18.81 -24.32 -23.85
C ARG A 212 20.26 -24.81 -23.78
N LEU A 213 20.53 -25.96 -24.41
CA LEU A 213 21.85 -26.60 -24.37
C LEU A 213 22.95 -25.72 -24.93
N LEU A 214 22.74 -25.17 -26.14
CA LEU A 214 23.78 -24.46 -26.88
C LEU A 214 23.71 -22.95 -26.63
N GLU A 215 24.82 -22.27 -26.89
CA GLU A 215 24.91 -20.81 -26.86
C GLU A 215 23.87 -20.19 -27.81
N ASN A 216 23.47 -18.95 -27.50
CA ASN A 216 22.44 -18.20 -28.22
C ASN A 216 21.03 -18.81 -28.09
N ASP A 217 20.81 -19.54 -26.99
CA ASP A 217 19.55 -20.24 -26.69
C ASP A 217 19.11 -21.23 -27.78
N ALA A 218 20.09 -21.91 -28.37
CA ALA A 218 19.88 -22.92 -29.40
C ALA A 218 19.91 -24.36 -28.85
N GLY A 219 19.48 -25.32 -29.67
CA GLY A 219 19.47 -26.74 -29.31
C GLY A 219 18.30 -27.14 -28.40
N PRO A 220 18.29 -28.38 -27.90
CA PRO A 220 17.18 -28.90 -27.10
C PRO A 220 17.06 -28.21 -25.73
N ASN A 221 15.86 -28.23 -25.15
CA ASN A 221 15.65 -27.88 -23.75
C ASN A 221 16.37 -28.88 -22.83
N THR A 222 16.89 -28.37 -21.72
CA THR A 222 17.63 -29.12 -20.72
C THR A 222 17.06 -28.85 -19.33
N GLY A 223 17.65 -29.42 -18.29
CA GLY A 223 17.34 -29.06 -16.91
C GLY A 223 17.90 -27.69 -16.50
N GLY A 224 18.72 -27.05 -17.34
CA GLY A 224 19.40 -25.77 -17.06
C GLY A 224 20.92 -25.89 -17.25
N MET A 225 21.49 -25.02 -18.08
CA MET A 225 22.92 -24.92 -18.39
C MET A 225 23.65 -23.82 -17.59
N GLY A 226 22.91 -23.05 -16.80
CA GLY A 226 23.44 -22.00 -15.95
C GLY A 226 22.34 -21.13 -15.38
N ALA A 227 22.69 -20.30 -14.41
CA ALA A 227 21.79 -19.32 -13.81
C ALA A 227 22.56 -18.07 -13.39
N ILE A 228 21.87 -16.92 -13.37
CA ILE A 228 22.41 -15.64 -12.91
C ILE A 228 21.45 -14.96 -11.94
N GLY A 229 21.99 -14.14 -11.03
CA GLY A 229 21.18 -13.33 -10.12
C GLY A 229 22.00 -12.34 -9.29
N PRO A 230 21.36 -11.36 -8.64
CA PRO A 230 19.96 -10.99 -8.84
C PRO A 230 19.74 -10.39 -10.25
N VAL A 231 18.56 -10.59 -10.82
CA VAL A 231 18.08 -9.86 -12.01
C VAL A 231 17.01 -8.85 -11.61
N SER A 232 16.88 -7.78 -12.37
CA SER A 232 15.89 -6.73 -12.10
C SER A 232 14.85 -6.66 -13.21
N VAL A 233 13.60 -6.51 -12.81
CA VAL A 233 12.46 -6.18 -13.68
C VAL A 233 11.93 -4.80 -13.28
N PRO A 234 11.10 -4.13 -14.09
CA PRO A 234 10.43 -2.90 -13.67
C PRO A 234 9.72 -3.09 -12.33
N LYS A 235 9.78 -2.09 -11.44
CA LYS A 235 9.28 -2.20 -10.06
C LYS A 235 7.83 -2.70 -9.97
N VAL A 236 6.96 -2.22 -10.85
CA VAL A 236 5.55 -2.65 -10.93
C VAL A 236 5.43 -4.14 -11.22
N ILE A 237 6.27 -4.67 -12.12
CA ILE A 237 6.30 -6.11 -12.45
C ILE A 237 6.81 -6.92 -11.25
N ASP A 238 7.80 -6.40 -10.52
CA ASP A 238 8.35 -7.04 -9.32
C ASP A 238 7.32 -7.13 -8.17
N GLU A 239 6.54 -6.07 -8.01
CA GLU A 239 5.41 -6.00 -7.06
C GLU A 239 4.30 -7.00 -7.45
N GLN A 240 3.94 -7.07 -8.73
CA GLN A 240 2.96 -8.05 -9.24
C GLN A 240 3.42 -9.50 -9.04
N ILE A 241 4.67 -9.81 -9.34
CA ILE A 241 5.25 -11.14 -9.07
C ILE A 241 5.12 -11.49 -7.58
N SER A 242 5.41 -10.53 -6.71
CA SER A 242 5.30 -10.73 -5.25
C SER A 242 3.85 -11.00 -4.83
N GLU A 243 2.90 -10.23 -5.37
CA GLU A 243 1.47 -10.43 -5.13
C GLU A 243 1.00 -11.81 -5.59
N TYR A 244 1.43 -12.26 -6.78
CA TYR A 244 1.04 -13.56 -7.32
C TYR A 244 1.55 -14.71 -6.46
N LEU A 245 2.79 -14.65 -5.97
CA LEU A 245 3.32 -15.65 -5.03
C LEU A 245 2.52 -15.69 -3.71
N ILE A 246 2.15 -14.52 -3.17
CA ILE A 246 1.32 -14.43 -1.96
C ILE A 246 -0.06 -15.05 -2.20
N ASN A 247 -0.69 -14.72 -3.33
CA ASN A 247 -2.01 -15.20 -3.68
C ASN A 247 -2.02 -16.71 -3.94
N THR A 248 -0.95 -17.27 -4.49
CA THR A 248 -0.77 -18.72 -4.63
C THR A 248 -0.78 -19.43 -3.28
N ILE A 249 0.01 -18.98 -2.30
CA ILE A 249 0.03 -19.60 -0.98
C ILE A 249 -1.33 -19.45 -0.26
N LYS A 250 -1.96 -18.27 -0.36
CA LYS A 250 -3.33 -18.06 0.18
C LYS A 250 -4.36 -18.96 -0.50
N GLY A 251 -4.26 -19.17 -1.81
CA GLY A 251 -5.14 -20.05 -2.58
C GLY A 251 -5.03 -21.50 -2.12
N LEU A 252 -3.80 -22.01 -1.96
CA LEU A 252 -3.53 -23.35 -1.44
C LEU A 252 -4.07 -23.51 -0.01
N GLN A 253 -3.85 -22.52 0.84
CA GLN A 253 -4.36 -22.52 2.22
C GLN A 253 -5.88 -22.59 2.27
N LYS A 254 -6.59 -21.83 1.41
CA LYS A 254 -8.07 -21.88 1.30
C LYS A 254 -8.56 -23.26 0.88
N GLN A 255 -7.81 -23.96 0.04
CA GLN A 255 -8.11 -25.33 -0.39
C GLN A 255 -7.60 -26.40 0.59
N ARG A 256 -7.07 -25.99 1.77
CA ARG A 256 -6.51 -26.86 2.81
C ARG A 256 -5.30 -27.70 2.36
N MET A 257 -4.58 -27.21 1.35
CA MET A 257 -3.31 -27.78 0.91
C MET A 257 -2.17 -27.04 1.62
N PHE A 258 -1.40 -27.76 2.45
CA PHE A 258 -0.37 -27.15 3.29
C PHE A 258 0.96 -27.04 2.56
N TYR A 259 1.36 -25.81 2.25
CA TYR A 259 2.60 -25.55 1.53
C TYR A 259 3.72 -25.06 2.45
N LYS A 260 4.59 -25.97 2.90
CA LYS A 260 5.79 -25.67 3.69
C LYS A 260 7.04 -26.01 2.91
N GLY A 261 7.74 -25.04 2.35
CA GLY A 261 8.87 -25.33 1.47
C GLY A 261 9.30 -24.15 0.62
N VAL A 262 9.77 -24.45 -0.59
CA VAL A 262 10.09 -23.43 -1.60
C VAL A 262 9.10 -23.50 -2.74
N LEU A 263 8.35 -22.41 -2.92
CA LEU A 263 7.56 -22.19 -4.12
C LEU A 263 8.45 -21.52 -5.15
N TYR A 264 8.59 -22.17 -6.30
CA TYR A 264 9.20 -21.63 -7.50
C TYR A 264 8.08 -21.32 -8.49
N ALA A 265 8.08 -20.13 -9.05
CA ALA A 265 7.26 -19.76 -10.21
C ALA A 265 8.15 -19.25 -11.35
N GLY A 266 8.00 -19.87 -12.53
CA GLY A 266 8.60 -19.36 -13.76
C GLY A 266 7.68 -18.32 -14.38
N PHE A 267 8.20 -17.13 -14.66
CA PHE A 267 7.45 -16.02 -15.23
C PHE A 267 7.93 -15.67 -16.63
N MET A 268 6.98 -15.44 -17.53
CA MET A 268 7.22 -14.72 -18.77
C MET A 268 6.86 -13.25 -18.55
N ILE A 269 7.83 -12.35 -18.70
CA ILE A 269 7.57 -10.91 -18.66
C ILE A 269 7.21 -10.45 -20.07
N THR A 270 5.90 -10.27 -20.29
CA THR A 270 5.33 -9.84 -21.57
C THR A 270 5.06 -8.34 -21.57
N SER A 271 4.69 -7.78 -22.73
CA SER A 271 4.19 -6.41 -22.81
C SER A 271 2.90 -6.16 -22.01
N LYS A 272 2.16 -7.22 -21.64
CA LYS A 272 0.92 -7.15 -20.86
C LYS A 272 1.13 -7.34 -19.36
N GLY A 273 2.35 -7.64 -18.91
CA GLY A 273 2.69 -7.94 -17.52
C GLY A 273 3.32 -9.33 -17.34
N PRO A 274 3.57 -9.76 -16.09
CA PRO A 274 4.11 -11.07 -15.76
C PRO A 274 3.05 -12.15 -15.87
N TYR A 275 3.33 -13.21 -16.62
CA TYR A 275 2.48 -14.39 -16.74
C TYR A 275 3.19 -15.60 -16.17
N ILE A 276 2.50 -16.39 -15.34
CA ILE A 276 3.05 -17.61 -14.78
C ILE A 276 3.08 -18.68 -15.86
N LEU A 277 4.27 -19.20 -16.17
CA LEU A 277 4.50 -20.28 -17.13
C LEU A 277 4.30 -21.66 -16.48
N GLU A 278 4.85 -21.83 -15.28
CA GLU A 278 4.86 -23.09 -14.54
C GLU A 278 5.22 -22.85 -13.06
N TYR A 279 4.83 -23.79 -12.21
CA TYR A 279 5.30 -23.90 -10.84
C TYR A 279 6.27 -25.06 -10.70
N ASN A 280 7.24 -24.90 -9.80
CA ASN A 280 7.97 -26.01 -9.20
C ASN A 280 7.80 -25.92 -7.68
N CYS A 281 7.72 -27.08 -7.03
CA CYS A 281 7.38 -27.22 -5.61
C CYS A 281 8.59 -27.44 -4.71
N ARG A 282 9.75 -27.07 -5.21
CA ARG A 282 11.06 -27.26 -4.60
C ARG A 282 12.04 -26.22 -5.14
N PHE A 283 13.23 -26.24 -4.59
CA PHE A 283 14.37 -25.47 -5.05
C PHE A 283 14.73 -25.76 -6.53
N GLY A 284 15.07 -24.71 -7.30
CA GLY A 284 15.55 -24.82 -8.69
C GLY A 284 16.94 -25.46 -8.80
N ASP A 285 17.32 -25.96 -9.98
CA ASP A 285 18.67 -26.45 -10.27
C ASP A 285 18.99 -26.06 -11.73
N PRO A 286 19.85 -25.06 -12.00
CA PRO A 286 20.96 -24.61 -11.15
C PRO A 286 20.72 -23.31 -10.34
N GLU A 287 19.47 -22.86 -10.15
CA GLU A 287 19.17 -21.60 -9.45
C GLU A 287 19.59 -21.63 -7.97
N THR A 288 19.48 -22.78 -7.33
CA THR A 288 19.83 -22.91 -5.90
C THR A 288 21.32 -22.70 -5.67
N GLU A 289 22.15 -23.18 -6.57
CA GLU A 289 23.60 -23.03 -6.52
C GLU A 289 24.01 -21.56 -6.45
N ILE A 290 23.33 -20.66 -7.16
CA ILE A 290 23.61 -19.21 -7.07
C ILE A 290 22.92 -18.55 -5.88
N LEU A 291 21.69 -18.95 -5.55
CA LEU A 291 20.94 -18.37 -4.44
C LEU A 291 21.63 -18.65 -3.11
N MET A 292 22.15 -19.86 -2.89
CA MET A 292 22.87 -20.20 -1.65
C MET A 292 24.16 -19.39 -1.47
N ARG A 293 24.76 -18.91 -2.56
CA ARG A 293 25.95 -18.03 -2.52
C ARG A 293 25.59 -16.61 -2.10
N LEU A 294 24.40 -16.15 -2.50
CA LEU A 294 23.85 -14.82 -2.21
C LEU A 294 23.13 -14.76 -0.85
N LEU A 295 22.62 -15.87 -0.34
CA LEU A 295 21.93 -15.90 0.94
C LEU A 295 22.90 -15.53 2.08
N ASP A 296 22.56 -14.48 2.84
CA ASP A 296 23.36 -14.02 3.97
C ASP A 296 22.86 -14.62 5.28
N THR A 297 21.54 -14.65 5.47
CA THR A 297 20.88 -15.26 6.63
C THR A 297 21.13 -16.77 6.73
N ASP A 298 21.16 -17.28 7.97
CA ASP A 298 21.33 -18.70 8.24
C ASP A 298 20.20 -19.54 7.63
N LEU A 299 20.54 -20.42 6.69
CA LEU A 299 19.58 -21.28 6.00
C LEU A 299 18.85 -22.20 6.98
N TYR A 300 19.52 -22.75 8.00
CA TYR A 300 18.88 -23.65 8.96
C TYR A 300 17.76 -22.95 9.71
N GLN A 301 17.97 -21.69 10.12
CA GLN A 301 16.94 -20.89 10.80
C GLN A 301 15.72 -20.65 9.90
N ILE A 302 15.94 -20.42 8.61
CA ILE A 302 14.85 -20.24 7.64
C ILE A 302 14.05 -21.53 7.48
N LEU A 303 14.73 -22.67 7.24
CA LEU A 303 14.06 -23.96 7.07
C LEU A 303 13.29 -24.34 8.35
N HIS A 304 13.89 -24.12 9.52
CA HIS A 304 13.25 -24.33 10.80
C HIS A 304 12.00 -23.46 10.96
N ALA A 305 12.08 -22.16 10.63
CA ALA A 305 10.94 -21.24 10.70
C ALA A 305 9.79 -21.68 9.77
N CYS A 306 10.10 -22.14 8.56
CA CYS A 306 9.11 -22.68 7.62
C CYS A 306 8.40 -23.92 8.16
N VAL A 307 9.14 -24.88 8.73
CA VAL A 307 8.52 -26.10 9.28
C VAL A 307 7.61 -25.78 10.48
N HIS A 308 7.98 -24.80 11.29
CA HIS A 308 7.26 -24.44 12.51
C HIS A 308 6.21 -23.32 12.35
N GLY A 309 6.06 -22.72 11.16
CA GLY A 309 5.06 -21.66 10.94
C GLY A 309 5.40 -20.34 11.62
N SER A 310 6.68 -19.95 11.59
CA SER A 310 7.21 -18.74 12.25
C SER A 310 8.08 -17.92 11.29
N LEU A 311 7.80 -17.96 9.99
CA LEU A 311 8.60 -17.24 8.99
C LEU A 311 8.40 -15.72 9.08
N ASP A 312 7.25 -15.27 9.58
CA ASP A 312 6.85 -13.86 9.73
C ASP A 312 7.76 -13.07 10.68
N ILE A 313 8.36 -13.72 11.67
CA ILE A 313 9.26 -13.09 12.64
C ILE A 313 10.73 -13.07 12.20
N LEU A 314 11.08 -13.68 11.04
CA LEU A 314 12.45 -13.79 10.57
C LEU A 314 12.75 -12.79 9.43
N MET A 315 13.72 -11.91 9.65
CA MET A 315 14.23 -11.02 8.61
C MET A 315 15.31 -11.74 7.77
N ILE A 316 14.99 -12.05 6.51
CA ILE A 316 15.92 -12.73 5.59
C ILE A 316 16.68 -11.70 4.74
N ASN A 317 17.99 -11.70 4.90
CA ASN A 317 18.93 -10.83 4.21
C ASN A 317 19.71 -11.58 3.12
N TRP A 318 19.98 -10.87 2.04
CA TRP A 318 20.75 -11.33 0.88
C TRP A 318 21.90 -10.38 0.62
N LYS A 319 23.03 -10.92 0.14
CA LYS A 319 24.19 -10.13 -0.26
C LYS A 319 23.85 -9.23 -1.46
N ARG A 320 24.55 -8.09 -1.55
CA ARG A 320 24.41 -7.12 -2.65
C ARG A 320 25.26 -7.45 -3.89
N GLU A 321 25.96 -8.58 -3.86
CA GLU A 321 26.78 -9.05 -4.98
C GLU A 321 25.93 -9.72 -6.07
N PHE A 322 26.53 -9.94 -7.24
CA PHE A 322 25.96 -10.79 -8.29
C PHE A 322 26.60 -12.18 -8.24
N ALA A 323 25.80 -13.19 -8.57
CA ALA A 323 26.21 -14.57 -8.73
C ALA A 323 25.99 -15.03 -10.18
N CYS A 324 26.97 -15.77 -10.70
CA CYS A 324 26.87 -16.46 -12.00
C CYS A 324 27.23 -17.93 -11.79
N GLY A 325 26.33 -18.83 -12.19
CA GLY A 325 26.48 -20.28 -12.15
C GLY A 325 26.53 -20.85 -13.57
N VAL A 326 27.56 -21.61 -13.88
CA VAL A 326 27.77 -22.24 -15.20
C VAL A 326 27.82 -23.76 -15.02
N VAL A 327 26.95 -24.48 -15.72
CA VAL A 327 26.88 -25.94 -15.67
C VAL A 327 27.83 -26.54 -16.70
N LEU A 328 28.65 -27.49 -16.26
CA LEU A 328 29.46 -28.35 -17.11
C LEU A 328 28.68 -29.64 -17.35
N SER A 329 28.40 -29.95 -18.60
CA SER A 329 27.67 -31.15 -19.03
C SER A 329 28.57 -32.16 -19.76
N SER A 330 28.09 -33.40 -19.85
CA SER A 330 28.65 -34.42 -20.72
C SER A 330 28.29 -34.17 -22.20
N LYS A 331 29.09 -34.73 -23.12
CA LYS A 331 28.96 -34.54 -24.57
C LYS A 331 27.57 -34.86 -25.14
N ASP A 332 26.96 -35.95 -24.70
CA ASP A 332 25.69 -36.46 -25.26
C ASP A 332 24.44 -35.97 -24.49
N TYR A 333 24.61 -35.02 -23.56
CA TYR A 333 23.50 -34.40 -22.84
C TYR A 333 22.68 -33.50 -23.78
N PRO A 334 21.32 -33.49 -23.73
CA PRO A 334 20.42 -34.13 -22.77
C PRO A 334 19.93 -35.54 -23.15
N ALA A 335 20.39 -36.11 -24.26
CA ALA A 335 19.94 -37.43 -24.73
C ALA A 335 20.49 -38.57 -23.85
N LYS A 336 21.78 -38.50 -23.48
CA LYS A 336 22.46 -39.50 -22.66
C LYS A 336 23.47 -38.87 -21.71
N GLY A 337 23.53 -39.37 -20.49
CA GLY A 337 24.57 -39.00 -19.52
C GLY A 337 25.85 -39.81 -19.72
N ASP A 338 26.98 -39.25 -19.27
CA ASP A 338 28.26 -39.94 -19.23
C ASP A 338 28.50 -40.58 -17.85
N LYS A 339 29.15 -41.74 -17.84
CA LYS A 339 29.48 -42.50 -16.63
C LYS A 339 30.90 -43.06 -16.73
N GLY A 340 31.76 -42.64 -15.80
CA GLY A 340 33.09 -43.22 -15.60
C GLY A 340 34.26 -42.40 -16.12
N THR A 341 34.02 -41.24 -16.74
CA THR A 341 35.09 -40.35 -17.20
C THR A 341 35.73 -39.63 -16.03
N LYS A 342 37.05 -39.71 -15.90
CA LYS A 342 37.79 -39.07 -14.81
C LYS A 342 37.77 -37.55 -14.95
N ILE A 343 37.38 -36.87 -13.87
CA ILE A 343 37.40 -35.41 -13.75
C ILE A 343 38.72 -34.99 -13.07
N ARG A 344 39.40 -34.00 -13.65
CA ARG A 344 40.68 -33.46 -13.16
C ARG A 344 40.56 -31.96 -12.95
N ASN A 345 41.49 -31.43 -12.16
CA ASN A 345 41.69 -29.99 -11.96
C ASN A 345 40.45 -29.24 -11.45
N ILE A 346 39.65 -29.85 -10.56
CA ILE A 346 38.61 -29.12 -9.80
C ILE A 346 39.34 -28.22 -8.79
N PRO A 347 39.28 -26.88 -8.91
CA PRO A 347 39.99 -26.00 -7.98
C PRO A 347 39.39 -26.08 -6.58
N LEU A 348 40.20 -25.73 -5.57
CA LEU A 348 39.72 -25.57 -4.20
C LEU A 348 38.69 -24.43 -4.11
N GLU A 349 37.70 -24.62 -3.25
CA GLU A 349 36.70 -23.60 -2.96
C GLU A 349 37.35 -22.33 -2.39
N THR A 350 36.82 -21.18 -2.78
CA THR A 350 37.24 -19.87 -2.27
C THR A 350 36.01 -19.09 -1.79
N LYS A 351 36.24 -17.94 -1.15
CA LYS A 351 35.15 -17.04 -0.77
C LYS A 351 34.33 -16.59 -1.99
N GLU A 352 34.97 -16.46 -3.15
CA GLU A 352 34.34 -15.96 -4.37
C GLU A 352 33.73 -17.07 -5.23
N THR A 353 34.40 -18.22 -5.35
CA THR A 353 34.04 -19.30 -6.28
C THR A 353 33.90 -20.66 -5.59
N VAL A 354 32.80 -21.36 -5.88
CA VAL A 354 32.51 -22.72 -5.39
C VAL A 354 32.02 -23.60 -6.55
N THR A 355 32.45 -24.86 -6.57
CA THR A 355 32.05 -25.84 -7.59
C THR A 355 31.15 -26.91 -6.97
N PHE A 356 29.87 -26.90 -7.33
CA PHE A 356 28.90 -27.87 -6.85
C PHE A 356 28.88 -29.11 -7.74
N HIS A 357 28.99 -30.26 -7.12
CA HIS A 357 28.86 -31.57 -7.76
C HIS A 357 27.40 -31.93 -8.01
N ALA A 358 27.06 -32.29 -9.26
CA ALA A 358 25.78 -32.85 -9.65
C ALA A 358 25.96 -34.33 -10.00
N GLY A 359 26.02 -34.66 -11.29
CA GLY A 359 26.25 -36.02 -11.79
C GLY A 359 27.71 -36.45 -11.67
N THR A 360 28.23 -36.60 -10.45
CA THR A 360 29.56 -37.17 -10.20
C THR A 360 29.49 -38.37 -9.24
N ALA A 361 30.51 -39.22 -9.27
CA ALA A 361 30.70 -40.28 -8.29
C ALA A 361 32.18 -40.38 -7.88
N LEU A 362 32.45 -40.96 -6.72
CA LEU A 362 33.81 -41.28 -6.27
C LEU A 362 34.13 -42.74 -6.64
N LYS A 363 35.19 -42.95 -7.42
CA LYS A 363 35.69 -44.28 -7.78
C LYS A 363 37.22 -44.29 -7.76
N ASP A 364 37.81 -45.25 -7.06
CA ASP A 364 39.28 -45.40 -6.95
C ASP A 364 40.00 -44.08 -6.54
N ASN A 365 39.46 -43.36 -5.54
CA ASN A 365 39.90 -42.03 -5.10
C ASN A 365 39.91 -40.94 -6.19
N HIS A 366 39.13 -41.13 -7.26
CA HIS A 366 38.94 -40.15 -8.31
C HIS A 366 37.46 -39.77 -8.46
N ILE A 367 37.23 -38.49 -8.70
CA ILE A 367 35.91 -38.01 -9.11
C ILE A 367 35.72 -38.39 -10.58
N ILE A 368 34.61 -39.06 -10.87
CA ILE A 368 34.20 -39.47 -12.21
C ILE A 368 32.84 -38.88 -12.56
N THR A 369 32.54 -38.75 -13.86
CA THR A 369 31.20 -38.42 -14.36
C THR A 369 30.21 -39.54 -14.00
N ASN A 370 28.98 -39.17 -13.67
CA ASN A 370 27.88 -40.09 -13.37
C ASN A 370 26.51 -39.43 -13.65
N GLY A 371 26.36 -38.76 -14.80
CA GLY A 371 25.14 -38.03 -15.12
C GLY A 371 25.24 -37.19 -16.39
N GLY A 372 24.21 -36.38 -16.64
CA GLY A 372 24.19 -35.45 -17.76
C GLY A 372 24.81 -34.09 -17.43
N ARG A 373 24.29 -33.45 -16.37
CA ARG A 373 24.91 -32.27 -15.75
C ARG A 373 25.90 -32.76 -14.70
N ILE A 374 27.16 -32.39 -14.85
CA ILE A 374 28.27 -32.97 -14.06
C ILE A 374 28.62 -32.06 -12.89
N LEU A 375 28.91 -30.78 -13.14
CA LEU A 375 29.27 -29.78 -12.14
C LEU A 375 28.55 -28.46 -12.41
N CYS A 376 28.35 -27.64 -11.38
CA CYS A 376 27.93 -26.24 -11.50
C CYS A 376 28.97 -25.34 -10.81
N VAL A 377 29.69 -24.54 -11.59
CA VAL A 377 30.68 -23.58 -11.09
C VAL A 377 29.98 -22.26 -10.83
N THR A 378 29.98 -21.82 -9.58
CA THR A 378 29.38 -20.54 -9.16
C THR A 378 30.42 -19.55 -8.70
N SER A 379 30.29 -18.28 -9.09
CA SER A 379 31.18 -17.21 -8.64
C SER A 379 30.41 -15.95 -8.27
N LEU A 380 30.95 -15.21 -7.30
CA LEU A 380 30.47 -13.89 -6.86
C LEU A 380 31.29 -12.75 -7.45
N GLY A 381 30.64 -11.62 -7.71
CA GLY A 381 31.27 -10.40 -8.20
C GLY A 381 30.46 -9.15 -7.87
N LYS A 382 31.09 -7.97 -7.92
CA LYS A 382 30.38 -6.69 -7.71
C LYS A 382 29.50 -6.34 -8.90
N THR A 383 29.82 -6.90 -10.06
CA THR A 383 29.01 -6.85 -11.27
C THR A 383 28.78 -8.26 -11.80
N LEU A 384 27.72 -8.46 -12.58
CA LEU A 384 27.45 -9.74 -13.22
C LEU A 384 28.61 -10.19 -14.13
N GLU A 385 29.23 -9.25 -14.84
CA GLU A 385 30.36 -9.55 -15.73
C GLU A 385 31.60 -10.02 -14.97
N GLU A 386 31.87 -9.47 -13.78
CA GLU A 386 32.94 -9.97 -12.91
C GLU A 386 32.66 -11.40 -12.42
N ALA A 387 31.44 -11.65 -11.93
CA ALA A 387 31.01 -12.97 -11.48
C ALA A 387 31.15 -14.00 -12.62
N ARG A 388 30.69 -13.63 -13.82
CA ARG A 388 30.78 -14.44 -15.04
C ARG A 388 32.22 -14.77 -15.43
N LYS A 389 33.11 -13.76 -15.50
CA LYS A 389 34.53 -13.98 -15.86
C LYS A 389 35.22 -14.96 -14.91
N LYS A 390 34.96 -14.85 -13.61
CA LYS A 390 35.51 -15.76 -12.60
C LYS A 390 34.99 -17.19 -12.77
N ALA A 391 33.68 -17.35 -12.96
CA ALA A 391 33.07 -18.66 -13.19
C ALA A 391 33.65 -19.34 -14.42
N LEU A 392 33.70 -18.64 -15.57
CA LEU A 392 34.24 -19.17 -16.82
C LEU A 392 35.73 -19.55 -16.71
N SER A 393 36.53 -18.74 -16.01
CA SER A 393 37.94 -19.06 -15.77
C SER A 393 38.13 -20.37 -15.01
N VAL A 394 37.23 -20.70 -14.08
CA VAL A 394 37.25 -21.99 -13.37
C VAL A 394 36.70 -23.13 -14.24
N CYS A 395 35.64 -22.88 -15.02
CA CYS A 395 35.14 -23.87 -16.00
C CYS A 395 36.23 -24.29 -17.01
N ASP A 396 37.09 -23.36 -17.42
CA ASP A 396 38.19 -23.64 -18.34
C ASP A 396 39.27 -24.55 -17.73
N GLN A 397 39.53 -24.44 -16.43
CA GLN A 397 40.53 -25.25 -15.71
C GLN A 397 40.11 -26.72 -15.52
N ILE A 398 38.81 -26.97 -15.30
CA ILE A 398 38.30 -28.32 -15.02
C ILE A 398 38.37 -29.19 -16.28
N GLU A 399 38.89 -30.40 -16.20
CA GLU A 399 39.07 -31.28 -17.36
C GLU A 399 38.32 -32.60 -17.20
N PHE A 400 37.50 -32.95 -18.19
CA PHE A 400 37.01 -34.31 -18.42
C PHE A 400 36.67 -34.47 -19.91
N GLU A 401 36.79 -35.70 -20.43
CA GLU A 401 36.49 -35.99 -21.83
C GLU A 401 35.04 -35.64 -22.17
N GLY A 402 34.84 -34.92 -23.28
CA GLY A 402 33.49 -34.52 -23.70
C GLY A 402 32.86 -33.39 -22.89
N LYS A 403 33.62 -32.67 -22.05
CA LYS A 403 33.16 -31.47 -21.33
C LYS A 403 32.56 -30.44 -22.29
N TYR A 404 31.35 -29.99 -21.98
CA TYR A 404 30.71 -28.85 -22.63
C TYR A 404 30.13 -27.89 -21.58
N PHE A 405 30.17 -26.59 -21.87
CA PHE A 405 29.49 -25.55 -21.10
C PHE A 405 29.28 -24.32 -21.98
N ARG A 406 28.23 -23.54 -21.68
CA ARG A 406 27.91 -22.29 -22.38
C ARG A 406 28.81 -21.15 -21.90
N ARG A 407 29.41 -20.38 -22.82
CA ARG A 407 30.21 -19.18 -22.48
C ARG A 407 29.39 -17.90 -22.49
N ASP A 408 28.14 -17.98 -22.95
CA ASP A 408 27.19 -16.89 -23.06
C ASP A 408 26.23 -16.75 -21.86
N ILE A 409 26.39 -17.60 -20.82
CA ILE A 409 25.67 -17.42 -19.55
C ILE A 409 25.98 -16.03 -18.99
N GLY A 410 24.95 -15.23 -18.74
CA GLY A 410 25.09 -13.85 -18.29
C GLY A 410 25.44 -12.82 -19.37
N ILE A 411 25.64 -13.23 -20.64
CA ILE A 411 25.72 -12.28 -21.75
C ILE A 411 24.30 -11.84 -22.09
N THR A 412 23.98 -10.60 -21.73
CA THR A 412 22.83 -9.91 -22.30
C THR A 412 23.18 -9.58 -23.75
N LYS A 413 22.71 -10.40 -24.70
CA LYS A 413 22.64 -9.93 -26.08
C LYS A 413 21.79 -8.66 -26.09
N PRO A 414 22.21 -7.59 -26.78
CA PRO A 414 21.22 -6.72 -27.37
C PRO A 414 20.46 -7.64 -28.34
N ILE A 415 19.27 -8.08 -27.93
CA ILE A 415 18.31 -8.67 -28.84
C ILE A 415 18.25 -7.68 -30.00
N GLY A 416 18.57 -8.15 -31.20
CA GLY A 416 18.78 -7.31 -32.37
C GLY A 416 17.70 -6.25 -32.40
N ASN A 417 18.13 -4.98 -32.43
CA ASN A 417 17.26 -3.81 -32.42
C ASN A 417 16.06 -4.06 -33.34
N PRO A 418 14.86 -4.39 -32.82
CA PRO A 418 13.70 -4.53 -33.65
C PRO A 418 13.19 -3.12 -33.91
N HIS A 419 14.05 -2.18 -34.31
CA HIS A 419 13.81 -0.75 -34.10
C HIS A 419 13.10 -0.53 -32.74
N TYR A 420 13.84 -0.52 -31.64
CA TYR A 420 13.37 0.23 -30.48
C TYR A 420 13.36 1.72 -30.85
N SER A 421 12.44 2.13 -31.73
CA SER A 421 11.70 3.34 -31.44
C SER A 421 10.91 2.98 -30.20
N LEU A 422 11.27 3.55 -29.06
CA LEU A 422 10.27 3.73 -28.00
C LEU A 422 9.09 4.40 -28.68
N THR A 423 8.05 3.62 -28.95
CA THR A 423 6.76 4.20 -29.27
C THR A 423 6.22 4.70 -27.94
N TYR A 424 5.39 5.75 -27.97
CA TYR A 424 4.69 6.18 -26.76
C TYR A 424 3.93 5.00 -26.11
N GLY A 425 3.51 4.03 -26.94
CA GLY A 425 3.08 2.67 -26.59
C GLY A 425 3.86 1.97 -25.48
N ASP A 426 5.18 1.96 -25.62
CA ASP A 426 6.10 1.19 -24.79
C ASP A 426 6.34 1.82 -23.40
N SER A 427 5.85 3.05 -23.19
CA SER A 427 5.77 3.64 -21.86
C SER A 427 4.63 3.07 -21.03
N GLY A 428 3.80 2.18 -21.59
CA GLY A 428 2.60 1.62 -20.97
C GLY A 428 1.32 2.37 -21.35
N VAL A 429 1.35 3.14 -22.45
CA VAL A 429 0.21 3.92 -22.95
C VAL A 429 -0.36 3.27 -24.20
N ASP A 430 -1.56 2.69 -24.14
CA ASP A 430 -2.14 2.01 -25.32
C ASP A 430 -2.72 3.02 -26.33
N ILE A 431 -1.93 3.38 -27.35
CA ILE A 431 -2.34 4.33 -28.41
C ILE A 431 -3.60 3.86 -29.14
N ARG A 432 -3.84 2.55 -29.29
CA ARG A 432 -5.04 2.04 -29.96
C ARG A 432 -6.27 2.19 -29.09
N GLU A 433 -6.16 1.89 -27.80
CA GLU A 433 -7.25 2.18 -26.85
C GLU A 433 -7.51 3.69 -26.74
N GLY A 434 -6.45 4.51 -26.71
CA GLY A 434 -6.57 5.98 -26.75
C GLY A 434 -7.30 6.49 -27.99
N ASN A 435 -6.97 5.97 -29.18
CA ASN A 435 -7.67 6.36 -30.42
C ASN A 435 -9.14 5.91 -30.44
N GLN A 436 -9.44 4.71 -29.93
CA GLN A 436 -10.83 4.24 -29.80
C GLN A 436 -11.61 5.11 -28.82
N PHE A 437 -11.01 5.43 -27.68
CA PHE A 437 -11.58 6.35 -26.70
C PHE A 437 -11.90 7.72 -27.32
N VAL A 438 -10.98 8.31 -28.10
CA VAL A 438 -11.21 9.58 -28.80
C VAL A 438 -12.42 9.51 -29.74
N GLU A 439 -12.60 8.42 -30.48
CA GLU A 439 -13.77 8.25 -31.34
C GLU A 439 -15.08 8.05 -30.54
N GLU A 440 -15.03 7.39 -29.37
CA GLU A 440 -16.18 7.22 -28.48
C GLU A 440 -16.69 8.56 -27.91
N ILE A 441 -15.77 9.47 -27.52
CA ILE A 441 -16.14 10.76 -26.90
C ILE A 441 -16.47 11.87 -27.91
N LYS A 442 -16.09 11.69 -29.18
CA LYS A 442 -16.21 12.72 -30.23
C LYS A 442 -17.62 13.26 -30.38
N GLY A 443 -18.64 12.41 -30.27
CA GLY A 443 -20.04 12.82 -30.31
C GLY A 443 -20.40 13.77 -29.17
N PHE A 444 -20.04 13.41 -27.93
CA PHE A 444 -20.30 14.23 -26.75
C PHE A 444 -19.59 15.58 -26.81
N VAL A 445 -18.36 15.62 -27.33
CA VAL A 445 -17.59 16.88 -27.45
C VAL A 445 -18.22 17.79 -28.53
N GLN A 446 -18.60 17.22 -29.68
CA GLN A 446 -19.20 17.98 -30.79
C GLN A 446 -20.51 18.66 -30.38
N GLU A 447 -21.31 18.03 -29.52
CA GLU A 447 -22.57 18.61 -29.01
C GLU A 447 -22.35 19.89 -28.18
N THR A 448 -21.14 20.11 -27.65
CA THR A 448 -20.82 21.32 -26.86
C THR A 448 -20.37 22.51 -27.71
N LEU A 449 -20.00 22.29 -28.97
CA LEU A 449 -19.32 23.32 -29.79
C LEU A 449 -20.29 24.45 -30.16
N LYS A 450 -19.90 25.68 -29.80
CA LYS A 450 -20.64 26.91 -30.10
C LYS A 450 -20.00 27.65 -31.29
N SER A 451 -20.77 28.54 -31.91
CA SER A 451 -20.25 29.41 -32.98
C SER A 451 -19.00 30.15 -32.52
N GLY A 452 -17.96 30.13 -33.34
CA GLY A 452 -16.66 30.73 -33.03
C GLY A 452 -15.71 29.87 -32.20
N THR A 453 -16.13 28.70 -31.72
CA THR A 453 -15.22 27.71 -31.14
C THR A 453 -14.91 26.61 -32.15
N SER A 454 -13.68 26.12 -32.16
CA SER A 454 -13.32 24.93 -32.93
C SER A 454 -12.43 24.02 -32.11
N GLN A 455 -12.64 22.72 -32.29
CA GLN A 455 -11.72 21.70 -31.82
C GLN A 455 -10.62 21.55 -32.87
N ILE A 456 -9.36 21.88 -32.51
CA ILE A 456 -8.19 21.60 -33.35
C ILE A 456 -7.43 20.46 -32.68
N GLY A 457 -7.19 19.39 -33.44
CA GLY A 457 -6.64 18.13 -32.91
C GLY A 457 -5.44 18.31 -31.99
N GLY A 458 -5.59 17.84 -30.75
CA GLY A 458 -4.48 17.44 -29.88
C GLY A 458 -4.49 18.05 -28.49
N PHE A 459 -4.33 19.37 -28.36
CA PHE A 459 -3.93 19.99 -27.08
C PHE A 459 -4.35 21.47 -26.93
N GLY A 460 -5.12 22.02 -27.88
CA GLY A 460 -5.50 23.42 -27.87
C GLY A 460 -6.59 23.76 -28.88
N ALA A 461 -7.23 24.91 -28.70
CA ALA A 461 -8.38 25.33 -29.49
C ALA A 461 -8.33 26.81 -29.85
N ILE A 462 -9.00 27.17 -30.95
CA ILE A 462 -9.20 28.57 -31.33
C ILE A 462 -10.58 29.02 -30.85
N ILE A 463 -10.60 30.18 -30.20
CA ILE A 463 -11.81 30.89 -29.79
C ILE A 463 -11.88 32.20 -30.57
N ASP A 464 -12.71 32.24 -31.60
CA ASP A 464 -12.99 33.39 -32.44
C ASP A 464 -14.10 34.24 -31.80
N LEU A 465 -13.69 35.28 -31.06
CA LEU A 465 -14.60 36.19 -30.37
C LEU A 465 -15.55 36.93 -31.30
N GLN A 466 -15.13 37.21 -32.54
CA GLN A 466 -16.00 37.89 -33.52
C GLN A 466 -17.17 37.00 -33.96
N LYS A 467 -16.96 35.68 -33.98
CA LYS A 467 -17.99 34.70 -34.34
C LYS A 467 -18.77 34.15 -33.14
N SER A 468 -18.32 34.45 -31.92
CA SER A 468 -18.88 33.89 -30.68
C SER A 468 -19.55 34.95 -29.83
N GLU A 469 -20.54 35.71 -30.34
CA GLU A 469 -21.37 36.71 -29.58
C GLU A 469 -20.63 37.72 -28.65
N TYR A 470 -19.31 37.73 -28.66
CA TYR A 470 -18.42 38.39 -27.72
C TYR A 470 -17.37 39.22 -28.49
N ASP A 471 -17.75 39.76 -29.65
CA ASP A 471 -16.92 40.56 -30.56
C ASP A 471 -16.33 41.82 -29.90
N LYS A 472 -16.98 42.30 -28.83
CA LYS A 472 -16.54 43.43 -28.00
C LYS A 472 -15.72 43.04 -26.77
N ALA A 473 -15.57 41.75 -26.48
CA ALA A 473 -14.79 41.30 -25.34
C ALA A 473 -13.30 41.54 -25.58
N ASN A 474 -12.62 42.12 -24.60
CA ASN A 474 -11.18 42.42 -24.65
C ASN A 474 -10.41 41.89 -23.43
N GLN A 475 -11.07 41.12 -22.59
CA GLN A 475 -10.50 40.54 -21.37
C GLN A 475 -10.83 39.05 -21.29
N ILE A 476 -9.83 38.29 -20.86
CA ILE A 476 -9.91 36.85 -20.64
C ILE A 476 -9.77 36.60 -19.14
N VAL A 477 -10.59 35.71 -18.62
CA VAL A 477 -10.53 35.20 -17.23
C VAL A 477 -10.34 33.70 -17.30
N THR A 478 -9.39 33.17 -16.56
CA THR A 478 -9.06 31.75 -16.55
C THR A 478 -9.21 31.20 -15.14
N GLY A 479 -9.80 30.02 -14.98
CA GLY A 479 -9.91 29.33 -13.69
C GLY A 479 -9.56 27.87 -13.86
N ILE A 480 -8.77 27.32 -12.94
CA ILE A 480 -8.31 25.93 -12.94
C ILE A 480 -8.58 25.32 -11.56
N ASP A 481 -9.17 24.13 -11.54
CA ASP A 481 -9.39 23.36 -10.33
C ASP A 481 -9.58 21.86 -10.68
N GLY A 482 -9.65 21.02 -9.65
CA GLY A 482 -9.88 19.58 -9.78
C GLY A 482 -11.02 19.07 -8.89
N VAL A 483 -11.18 17.75 -8.90
CA VAL A 483 -12.23 17.07 -8.11
C VAL A 483 -11.71 16.47 -6.80
N GLY A 484 -10.39 16.50 -6.60
CA GLY A 484 -9.71 16.03 -5.39
C GLY A 484 -10.04 14.57 -5.05
N THR A 485 -10.04 14.23 -3.77
CA THR A 485 -10.23 12.85 -3.31
C THR A 485 -11.68 12.34 -3.40
N LYS A 486 -12.59 13.06 -4.08
CA LYS A 486 -13.96 12.59 -4.36
C LYS A 486 -13.95 11.38 -5.30
N ILE A 487 -12.96 11.29 -6.19
CA ILE A 487 -12.76 10.18 -7.14
C ILE A 487 -12.64 8.81 -6.47
N GLU A 488 -12.11 8.76 -5.24
CA GLU A 488 -11.99 7.52 -4.47
C GLU A 488 -13.35 6.99 -4.02
N ILE A 489 -14.32 7.88 -3.80
CA ILE A 489 -15.71 7.49 -3.51
C ILE A 489 -16.39 7.04 -4.80
N ALA A 490 -16.11 7.72 -5.92
CA ALA A 490 -16.63 7.32 -7.24
C ALA A 490 -16.15 5.91 -7.62
N ASP A 491 -14.86 5.60 -7.40
CA ASP A 491 -14.30 4.27 -7.61
C ASP A 491 -14.94 3.22 -6.70
N ALA A 492 -15.13 3.52 -5.41
CA ALA A 492 -15.76 2.60 -4.48
C ALA A 492 -17.25 2.32 -4.79
N MET A 493 -17.91 3.28 -5.44
CA MET A 493 -19.32 3.20 -5.84
C MET A 493 -19.52 2.73 -7.30
N ASP A 494 -18.46 2.67 -8.12
CA ASP A 494 -18.50 2.51 -9.58
C ASP A 494 -19.50 3.48 -10.26
N ASP A 495 -19.49 4.75 -9.83
CA ASP A 495 -20.38 5.81 -10.35
C ASP A 495 -19.62 7.10 -10.65
N TYR A 496 -19.43 7.40 -11.93
CA TYR A 496 -18.64 8.53 -12.42
C TYR A 496 -19.48 9.66 -13.03
N ARG A 497 -20.81 9.49 -13.09
CA ARG A 497 -21.73 10.36 -13.86
C ARG A 497 -21.79 11.80 -13.36
N GLY A 498 -21.40 12.06 -12.11
CA GLY A 498 -21.36 13.39 -11.51
C GLY A 498 -20.01 14.10 -11.57
N ILE A 499 -18.93 13.38 -11.89
CA ILE A 499 -17.56 13.88 -11.73
C ILE A 499 -17.21 14.99 -12.74
N GLY A 500 -17.78 14.93 -13.94
CA GLY A 500 -17.60 15.99 -14.93
C GLY A 500 -18.31 17.30 -14.54
N HIS A 501 -19.51 17.21 -13.96
CA HIS A 501 -20.18 18.35 -13.35
C HIS A 501 -19.38 18.97 -12.21
N ASP A 502 -18.71 18.13 -11.41
CA ASP A 502 -17.80 18.60 -10.38
C ASP A 502 -16.65 19.42 -10.95
N VAL A 503 -15.86 18.89 -11.88
CA VAL A 503 -14.68 19.62 -12.41
C VAL A 503 -15.07 20.90 -13.14
N VAL A 504 -16.14 20.86 -13.95
CA VAL A 504 -16.63 22.04 -14.68
C VAL A 504 -17.17 23.07 -13.69
N GLY A 505 -18.01 22.65 -12.74
CA GLY A 505 -18.58 23.53 -11.73
C GLY A 505 -17.53 24.25 -10.90
N MET A 506 -16.48 23.55 -10.48
CA MET A 506 -15.38 24.14 -9.73
C MET A 506 -14.70 25.29 -10.50
N CYS A 507 -14.45 25.11 -11.80
CA CYS A 507 -13.75 26.12 -12.60
C CYS A 507 -14.67 27.25 -13.09
N VAL A 508 -15.87 26.93 -13.60
CA VAL A 508 -16.75 27.94 -14.22
C VAL A 508 -17.34 28.89 -13.18
N ASN A 509 -17.60 28.41 -11.96
CA ASN A 509 -18.08 29.27 -10.87
C ASN A 509 -16.98 30.23 -10.38
N ASP A 510 -15.70 29.83 -10.46
CA ASP A 510 -14.57 30.69 -10.09
C ASP A 510 -14.39 31.84 -11.10
N ILE A 511 -14.41 31.57 -12.40
CA ILE A 511 -14.35 32.66 -13.40
C ILE A 511 -15.60 33.54 -13.37
N LEU A 512 -16.75 32.98 -13.00
CA LEU A 512 -17.99 33.72 -12.80
C LEU A 512 -17.88 34.76 -11.68
N CYS A 513 -17.03 34.51 -10.66
CA CYS A 513 -16.75 35.49 -9.61
C CYS A 513 -16.09 36.78 -10.13
N HIS A 514 -15.60 36.78 -11.37
CA HIS A 514 -15.07 37.96 -12.07
C HIS A 514 -16.06 38.55 -13.09
N CYS A 515 -17.34 38.18 -13.02
CA CYS A 515 -18.37 38.52 -14.00
C CYS A 515 -18.00 38.09 -15.42
N ALA A 516 -17.27 36.98 -15.57
CA ALA A 516 -16.89 36.45 -16.88
C ALA A 516 -17.92 35.43 -17.38
N ALA A 517 -18.17 35.44 -18.69
CA ALA A 517 -18.97 34.43 -19.37
C ALA A 517 -18.06 33.26 -19.78
N PRO A 518 -18.32 32.02 -19.34
CA PRO A 518 -17.59 30.86 -19.83
C PRO A 518 -17.77 30.71 -21.35
N VAL A 519 -16.68 30.50 -22.08
CA VAL A 519 -16.71 30.28 -23.54
C VAL A 519 -16.11 28.95 -23.93
N ALA A 520 -15.11 28.50 -23.19
CA ALA A 520 -14.42 27.25 -23.45
C ALA A 520 -13.99 26.58 -22.15
N PHE A 521 -13.87 25.26 -22.20
CA PHE A 521 -13.36 24.43 -21.13
C PHE A 521 -12.35 23.44 -21.69
N LEU A 522 -11.29 23.19 -20.92
CA LEU A 522 -10.32 22.14 -21.20
C LEU A 522 -10.21 21.19 -20.01
N ASP A 523 -10.19 19.89 -20.25
CA ASP A 523 -10.00 18.88 -19.21
C ASP A 523 -8.59 18.30 -19.22
N TYR A 524 -8.13 17.84 -18.06
CA TYR A 524 -6.90 17.09 -17.87
C TYR A 524 -7.23 15.84 -17.07
N PHE A 525 -7.46 14.74 -17.79
CA PHE A 525 -7.72 13.42 -17.23
C PHE A 525 -6.41 12.63 -17.24
N VAL A 526 -5.92 12.23 -16.07
CA VAL A 526 -4.69 11.43 -15.97
C VAL A 526 -4.98 10.10 -15.27
N CYS A 527 -4.36 9.03 -15.72
CA CYS A 527 -4.54 7.70 -15.14
C CYS A 527 -3.26 6.86 -15.21
N GLY A 528 -3.10 5.89 -14.31
CA GLY A 528 -2.00 4.93 -14.41
C GLY A 528 -2.22 3.90 -15.50
N LYS A 529 -3.48 3.51 -15.73
CA LYS A 529 -3.93 2.76 -16.90
C LYS A 529 -5.29 3.27 -17.36
N LEU A 530 -5.49 3.41 -18.68
CA LEU A 530 -6.77 3.89 -19.21
C LEU A 530 -7.88 2.85 -18.97
N ASN A 531 -8.88 3.22 -18.18
CA ASN A 531 -10.15 2.51 -18.10
C ASN A 531 -11.17 3.23 -19.00
N ARG A 532 -11.44 2.68 -20.19
CA ARG A 532 -12.31 3.32 -21.18
C ARG A 532 -13.71 3.61 -20.68
N ARG A 533 -14.36 2.67 -19.97
CA ARG A 533 -15.72 2.92 -19.43
C ARG A 533 -15.73 4.13 -18.50
N ARG A 534 -14.79 4.18 -17.56
CA ARG A 534 -14.65 5.30 -16.61
C ARG A 534 -14.39 6.61 -17.34
N ALA A 535 -13.38 6.64 -18.22
CA ALA A 535 -12.99 7.84 -18.95
C ALA A 535 -14.15 8.36 -19.83
N THR A 536 -14.86 7.46 -20.52
CA THR A 536 -16.02 7.83 -21.37
C THR A 536 -17.18 8.38 -20.53
N GLU A 537 -17.48 7.79 -19.37
CA GLU A 537 -18.50 8.32 -18.46
C GLU A 537 -18.13 9.70 -17.89
N VAL A 538 -16.84 9.90 -17.55
CA VAL A 538 -16.33 11.19 -17.06
C VAL A 538 -16.42 12.27 -18.15
N VAL A 539 -15.91 12.01 -19.36
CA VAL A 539 -15.95 13.01 -20.44
C VAL A 539 -17.39 13.33 -20.85
N LYS A 540 -18.26 12.33 -20.88
CA LYS A 540 -19.70 12.57 -21.10
C LYS A 540 -20.27 13.52 -20.05
N SER A 541 -19.96 13.30 -18.77
CA SER A 541 -20.35 14.18 -17.67
C SER A 541 -19.79 15.60 -17.83
N ILE A 542 -18.55 15.75 -18.32
CA ILE A 542 -17.94 17.06 -18.61
C ILE A 542 -18.71 17.76 -19.73
N SER A 543 -19.03 17.06 -20.83
CA SER A 543 -19.82 17.62 -21.92
C SER A 543 -21.20 18.11 -21.47
N GLU A 544 -21.92 17.30 -20.68
CA GLU A 544 -23.22 17.67 -20.10
C GLU A 544 -23.11 18.93 -19.22
N ALA A 545 -22.05 19.03 -18.42
CA ALA A 545 -21.76 20.18 -17.58
C ALA A 545 -21.36 21.44 -18.38
N CYS A 546 -20.59 21.30 -19.46
CA CYS A 546 -20.24 22.41 -20.36
C CYS A 546 -21.49 23.01 -21.03
N ILE A 547 -22.43 22.16 -21.46
CA ILE A 547 -23.74 22.59 -22.00
C ILE A 547 -24.54 23.34 -20.92
N GLN A 548 -24.53 22.85 -19.68
CA GLN A 548 -25.18 23.55 -18.56
C GLN A 548 -24.55 24.92 -18.29
N ALA A 549 -23.22 25.01 -18.34
CA ALA A 549 -22.43 26.22 -18.16
C ALA A 549 -22.44 27.17 -19.38
N ASP A 550 -23.05 26.77 -20.50
CA ASP A 550 -23.12 27.52 -21.76
C ASP A 550 -21.75 27.78 -22.43
N CYS A 551 -20.83 26.81 -22.31
CA CYS A 551 -19.49 26.85 -22.93
C CYS A 551 -19.17 25.58 -23.72
N SER A 552 -18.12 25.65 -24.54
CA SER A 552 -17.68 24.51 -25.34
C SER A 552 -16.57 23.73 -24.66
N LEU A 553 -16.65 22.40 -24.68
CA LEU A 553 -15.51 21.54 -24.40
C LEU A 553 -14.64 21.55 -25.65
N VAL A 554 -13.55 22.32 -25.62
CA VAL A 554 -12.77 22.62 -26.84
C VAL A 554 -11.53 21.74 -27.00
N GLY A 555 -11.16 21.00 -25.96
CA GLY A 555 -10.01 20.11 -25.95
C GLY A 555 -9.62 19.75 -24.53
N GLY A 556 -8.49 19.08 -24.39
CA GLY A 556 -8.01 18.58 -23.12
C GLY A 556 -6.92 17.55 -23.35
N GLU A 557 -6.40 16.98 -22.28
CA GLU A 557 -5.42 15.91 -22.34
C GLU A 557 -5.93 14.71 -21.53
N THR A 558 -5.95 13.55 -22.19
CA THR A 558 -6.11 12.26 -21.51
C THR A 558 -4.74 11.59 -21.49
N ALA A 559 -4.06 11.68 -20.35
CA ALA A 559 -2.71 11.17 -20.18
C ALA A 559 -2.73 9.83 -19.42
N GLU A 560 -2.18 8.78 -20.04
CA GLU A 560 -1.82 7.57 -19.33
C GLU A 560 -0.37 7.74 -18.85
N MET A 561 -0.17 7.77 -17.53
CA MET A 561 1.12 8.06 -16.86
C MET A 561 1.50 6.91 -15.91
N PRO A 562 1.70 5.68 -16.43
CA PRO A 562 2.13 4.55 -15.64
C PRO A 562 3.48 4.85 -14.96
N GLY A 563 3.56 4.53 -13.66
CA GLY A 563 4.72 4.81 -12.83
C GLY A 563 4.67 6.14 -12.07
N VAL A 564 3.81 7.09 -12.48
CA VAL A 564 3.39 8.23 -11.64
C VAL A 564 2.13 7.87 -10.87
N TYR A 565 1.15 7.29 -11.57
CA TYR A 565 -0.08 6.76 -10.99
C TYR A 565 -0.05 5.21 -11.01
N GLY A 566 -0.60 4.59 -9.97
CA GLY A 566 -0.86 3.14 -9.95
C GLY A 566 -1.92 2.74 -10.99
N PRO A 567 -2.02 1.46 -11.40
CA PRO A 567 -2.86 1.03 -12.53
C PRO A 567 -4.33 1.43 -12.44
N ASN A 568 -4.89 1.50 -11.23
CA ASN A 568 -6.28 1.88 -11.00
C ASN A 568 -6.45 3.34 -10.55
N GLN A 569 -5.34 4.04 -10.29
CA GLN A 569 -5.34 5.44 -9.86
C GLN A 569 -5.49 6.36 -11.06
N TRP A 570 -6.18 7.47 -10.81
CA TRP A 570 -6.44 8.51 -11.78
C TRP A 570 -6.66 9.83 -11.06
N ASP A 571 -6.59 10.92 -11.80
CA ASP A 571 -6.91 12.27 -11.31
C ASP A 571 -7.57 13.06 -12.45
N LEU A 572 -8.30 14.11 -12.07
CA LEU A 572 -9.02 14.96 -13.01
C LEU A 572 -8.94 16.42 -12.56
N ALA A 573 -8.41 17.24 -13.45
CA ALA A 573 -8.43 18.68 -13.37
C ALA A 573 -9.08 19.28 -14.63
N GLY A 574 -9.45 20.54 -14.57
CA GLY A 574 -9.97 21.26 -15.72
C GLY A 574 -9.68 22.74 -15.66
N CYS A 575 -9.81 23.41 -16.79
CA CYS A 575 -9.53 24.82 -16.97
C CYS A 575 -10.68 25.48 -17.74
N ALA A 576 -11.37 26.42 -17.11
CA ALA A 576 -12.39 27.24 -17.73
C ALA A 576 -11.78 28.54 -18.28
N ILE A 577 -12.13 28.87 -19.51
CA ILE A 577 -11.82 30.14 -20.15
C ILE A 577 -13.11 30.95 -20.25
N GLY A 578 -13.10 32.10 -19.62
CA GLY A 578 -14.17 33.09 -19.65
C GLY A 578 -13.76 34.37 -20.36
N VAL A 579 -14.74 35.09 -20.87
CA VAL A 579 -14.55 36.41 -21.48
C VAL A 579 -15.40 37.46 -20.80
N ARG A 580 -14.90 38.69 -20.82
CA ARG A 580 -15.60 39.86 -20.27
C ARG A 580 -15.54 41.02 -21.26
N GLN A 581 -16.63 41.77 -21.32
CA GLN A 581 -16.70 43.04 -22.04
C GLN A 581 -16.33 44.21 -21.11
N PRO A 582 -15.72 45.29 -21.64
CA PRO A 582 -15.30 46.45 -20.84
C PRO A 582 -16.40 47.08 -19.98
N ASP A 583 -17.65 47.02 -20.43
CA ASP A 583 -18.82 47.62 -19.78
C ASP A 583 -19.42 46.75 -18.67
N TRP A 584 -18.99 45.50 -18.53
CA TRP A 584 -19.44 44.63 -17.45
C TRP A 584 -18.71 44.96 -16.13
N PRO A 585 -19.35 44.79 -14.97
CA PRO A 585 -18.70 45.00 -13.67
C PRO A 585 -17.44 44.15 -13.49
N GLN A 586 -16.42 44.73 -12.86
CA GLN A 586 -15.21 44.01 -12.48
C GLN A 586 -15.31 43.61 -11.01
N LEU A 587 -15.65 42.35 -10.76
CA LEU A 587 -15.87 41.85 -9.40
C LEU A 587 -14.55 41.34 -8.77
N PRO A 588 -14.34 41.57 -7.46
CA PRO A 588 -15.14 42.47 -6.62
C PRO A 588 -14.95 43.95 -6.98
N GLU A 589 -16.05 44.72 -6.99
CA GLU A 589 -16.05 46.18 -7.14
C GLU A 589 -15.71 46.83 -5.78
N THR A 590 -14.48 46.62 -5.31
CA THR A 590 -14.03 46.97 -3.95
C THR A 590 -14.33 48.42 -3.58
N SER A 591 -14.22 49.36 -4.53
CA SER A 591 -14.54 50.77 -4.32
C SER A 591 -16.03 51.08 -4.08
N LYS A 592 -16.93 50.14 -4.39
CA LYS A 592 -18.39 50.27 -4.20
C LYS A 592 -18.89 49.49 -2.99
N ILE A 593 -18.07 48.58 -2.43
CA ILE A 593 -18.40 47.81 -1.24
C ILE A 593 -18.23 48.71 -0.01
N GLN A 594 -19.26 48.79 0.81
CA GLN A 594 -19.30 49.66 1.98
C GLN A 594 -19.97 48.99 3.17
N VAL A 595 -19.73 49.55 4.36
CA VAL A 595 -20.39 49.12 5.60
C VAL A 595 -21.91 49.16 5.42
N GLY A 596 -22.58 48.07 5.80
CA GLY A 596 -24.03 47.91 5.68
C GLY A 596 -24.51 47.24 4.39
N ASP A 597 -23.61 46.98 3.43
CA ASP A 597 -23.91 46.07 2.32
C ASP A 597 -24.24 44.66 2.84
N ILE A 598 -25.11 43.97 2.12
CA ILE A 598 -25.66 42.68 2.53
C ILE A 598 -24.87 41.55 1.89
N VAL A 599 -24.57 40.52 2.69
CA VAL A 599 -23.95 39.28 2.23
C VAL A 599 -25.04 38.23 2.04
N LEU A 600 -25.24 37.80 0.80
CA LEU A 600 -26.19 36.74 0.43
C LEU A 600 -25.44 35.43 0.19
N GLY A 601 -25.96 34.33 0.72
CA GLY A 601 -25.49 32.97 0.44
C GLY A 601 -26.49 32.22 -0.44
N ILE A 602 -26.03 31.62 -1.53
CA ILE A 602 -26.84 30.77 -2.41
C ILE A 602 -26.60 29.30 -2.05
N SER A 603 -27.67 28.52 -1.94
CA SER A 603 -27.57 27.11 -1.55
C SER A 603 -26.73 26.28 -2.52
N SER A 604 -25.90 25.39 -1.99
CA SER A 604 -25.28 24.29 -2.75
C SER A 604 -26.24 23.11 -2.95
N SER A 605 -25.91 22.21 -3.87
CA SER A 605 -26.57 20.90 -4.05
C SER A 605 -26.11 19.87 -3.00
N GLY A 606 -24.91 20.05 -2.43
CA GLY A 606 -24.28 19.16 -1.47
C GLY A 606 -22.89 19.67 -1.12
N LEU A 607 -21.98 18.73 -0.82
CA LEU A 607 -20.57 19.04 -0.60
C LEU A 607 -19.87 19.26 -1.95
N HIS A 608 -19.20 20.41 -2.11
CA HIS A 608 -18.34 20.68 -3.26
C HIS A 608 -17.04 19.86 -3.18
N SER A 609 -16.35 19.65 -4.30
CA SER A 609 -15.23 18.69 -4.44
C SER A 609 -14.09 18.76 -3.40
N ASN A 610 -13.92 19.89 -2.72
CA ASN A 610 -12.92 20.07 -1.68
C ASN A 610 -13.41 19.59 -0.29
N GLY A 611 -12.50 19.06 0.53
CA GLY A 611 -12.79 18.58 1.89
C GLY A 611 -13.11 17.08 2.01
N PHE A 612 -13.21 16.35 0.89
CA PHE A 612 -13.49 14.91 0.88
C PHE A 612 -12.46 14.07 1.64
N SER A 613 -11.20 14.52 1.77
CA SER A 613 -10.21 13.82 2.57
C SER A 613 -10.59 13.74 4.06
N LEU A 614 -11.21 14.80 4.60
CA LEU A 614 -11.71 14.79 5.98
C LEU A 614 -12.97 13.93 6.11
N VAL A 615 -13.88 14.00 5.14
CA VAL A 615 -15.07 13.13 5.09
C VAL A 615 -14.68 11.65 5.12
N ARG A 616 -13.72 11.25 4.28
CA ARG A 616 -13.22 9.87 4.23
C ARG A 616 -12.64 9.43 5.57
N LYS A 617 -11.86 10.28 6.24
CA LYS A 617 -11.33 10.00 7.58
C LYS A 617 -12.44 9.83 8.62
N ILE A 618 -13.49 10.65 8.57
CA ILE A 618 -14.65 10.51 9.48
C ILE A 618 -15.34 9.16 9.24
N LEU A 619 -15.66 8.81 7.99
CA LEU A 619 -16.32 7.52 7.70
C LEU A 619 -15.43 6.33 8.10
N GLN A 620 -14.13 6.39 7.82
CA GLN A 620 -13.16 5.36 8.19
C GLN A 620 -13.07 5.17 9.70
N ALA A 621 -12.98 6.26 10.48
CA ALA A 621 -12.92 6.20 11.94
C ALA A 621 -14.15 5.55 12.56
N HIS A 622 -15.31 5.65 11.90
CA HIS A 622 -16.56 5.01 12.32
C HIS A 622 -16.84 3.67 11.62
N LYS A 623 -15.91 3.18 10.79
CA LYS A 623 -16.05 1.93 10.01
C LYS A 623 -17.33 1.91 9.16
N ILE A 624 -17.71 3.05 8.58
CA ILE A 624 -18.90 3.20 7.75
C ILE A 624 -18.55 2.96 6.29
N ASP A 625 -19.22 1.98 5.67
CA ASP A 625 -19.11 1.68 4.25
C ASP A 625 -19.89 2.71 3.40
N TYR A 626 -19.38 3.11 2.24
CA TYR A 626 -20.08 4.07 1.36
C TYR A 626 -21.44 3.56 0.85
N LYS A 627 -21.64 2.25 0.80
CA LYS A 627 -22.91 1.63 0.41
C LYS A 627 -23.91 1.57 1.56
N ALA A 628 -23.50 1.90 2.79
CA ALA A 628 -24.42 2.01 3.92
C ALA A 628 -25.42 3.15 3.72
N THR A 629 -26.66 2.92 4.15
CA THR A 629 -27.74 3.92 4.09
C THR A 629 -27.48 5.06 5.05
N VAL A 630 -27.74 6.30 4.62
CA VAL A 630 -27.64 7.47 5.51
C VAL A 630 -28.76 7.45 6.56
N PRO A 631 -28.51 7.91 7.80
CA PRO A 631 -29.54 7.95 8.86
C PRO A 631 -30.79 8.78 8.57
N TRP A 632 -30.76 9.68 7.58
CA TRP A 632 -31.82 10.64 7.28
C TRP A 632 -32.57 10.36 5.97
N GLY A 633 -32.37 9.20 5.35
CA GLY A 633 -33.00 8.89 4.07
C GLY A 633 -32.72 7.46 3.60
N ASN A 634 -33.11 7.16 2.37
CA ASN A 634 -32.94 5.83 1.77
C ASN A 634 -31.72 5.73 0.84
N SER A 635 -30.99 6.82 0.62
CA SER A 635 -29.77 6.84 -0.19
C SER A 635 -28.58 6.30 0.59
N SER A 636 -27.57 5.81 -0.12
CA SER A 636 -26.30 5.46 0.52
C SER A 636 -25.45 6.70 0.80
N PHE A 637 -24.47 6.59 1.71
CA PHE A 637 -23.48 7.64 1.93
C PHE A 637 -22.77 8.03 0.62
N GLY A 638 -22.35 7.04 -0.17
CA GLY A 638 -21.72 7.24 -1.46
C GLY A 638 -22.61 8.03 -2.43
N GLN A 639 -23.91 7.72 -2.51
CA GLN A 639 -24.84 8.48 -3.37
C GLN A 639 -24.97 9.95 -2.93
N VAL A 640 -25.09 10.21 -1.63
CA VAL A 640 -25.19 11.58 -1.11
C VAL A 640 -23.90 12.36 -1.31
N LEU A 641 -22.75 11.71 -1.11
CA LEU A 641 -21.43 12.28 -1.27
C LEU A 641 -21.07 12.52 -2.74
N LEU A 642 -21.59 11.72 -3.67
CA LEU A 642 -21.42 11.89 -5.11
C LEU A 642 -22.41 12.87 -5.75
N THR A 643 -23.26 13.55 -4.95
CA THR A 643 -24.07 14.68 -5.45
C THR A 643 -23.16 15.69 -6.17
N PRO A 644 -23.42 16.06 -7.44
CA PRO A 644 -22.54 16.95 -8.19
C PRO A 644 -22.53 18.38 -7.67
N THR A 645 -21.40 19.06 -7.81
CA THR A 645 -21.23 20.50 -7.57
C THR A 645 -22.17 21.30 -8.48
N LYS A 646 -22.87 22.30 -7.91
CA LYS A 646 -23.86 23.08 -8.64
C LYS A 646 -23.19 24.14 -9.51
N ILE A 647 -23.69 24.33 -10.74
CA ILE A 647 -23.22 25.34 -11.70
C ILE A 647 -24.17 26.54 -11.67
N TYR A 648 -23.65 27.74 -11.36
CA TYR A 648 -24.47 28.96 -11.15
C TYR A 648 -24.47 29.95 -12.31
N VAL A 649 -23.82 29.62 -13.43
CA VAL A 649 -23.61 30.55 -14.57
C VAL A 649 -24.93 31.15 -15.06
N ARG A 650 -25.95 30.32 -15.29
CA ARG A 650 -27.24 30.77 -15.83
C ARG A 650 -28.02 31.68 -14.87
N SER A 651 -27.97 31.40 -13.57
CA SER A 651 -28.71 32.16 -12.56
C SER A 651 -28.02 33.48 -12.20
N LEU A 652 -26.69 33.56 -12.30
CA LEU A 652 -25.92 34.72 -11.85
C LEU A 652 -25.41 35.65 -12.94
N LEU A 653 -24.95 35.13 -14.08
CA LEU A 653 -24.20 35.95 -15.05
C LEU A 653 -25.01 37.15 -15.56
N LEU A 654 -26.31 36.96 -15.83
CA LEU A 654 -27.20 38.04 -16.25
C LEU A 654 -27.40 39.10 -15.15
N LEU A 655 -27.48 38.68 -13.89
CA LEU A 655 -27.63 39.60 -12.75
C LEU A 655 -26.33 40.37 -12.48
N MET A 656 -25.18 39.71 -12.62
CA MET A 656 -23.87 40.34 -12.51
C MET A 656 -23.66 41.39 -13.59
N ARG A 657 -23.99 41.09 -14.85
CA ARG A 657 -23.96 42.07 -15.97
C ARG A 657 -24.86 43.28 -15.71
N GLY A 658 -25.95 43.10 -14.97
CA GLY A 658 -26.86 44.18 -14.58
C GLY A 658 -26.31 45.14 -13.50
N GLY A 659 -25.13 44.87 -12.93
CA GLY A 659 -24.49 45.76 -11.95
C GLY A 659 -25.14 45.78 -10.55
N LEU A 660 -25.97 44.80 -10.23
CA LEU A 660 -26.63 44.69 -8.92
C LEU A 660 -25.77 43.98 -7.86
N ILE A 661 -24.72 43.28 -8.31
CA ILE A 661 -23.80 42.51 -7.46
C ILE A 661 -22.47 43.26 -7.41
N LYS A 662 -21.98 43.52 -6.20
CA LYS A 662 -20.71 44.24 -5.95
C LYS A 662 -19.53 43.30 -5.74
N GLY A 663 -19.78 42.08 -5.28
CA GLY A 663 -18.76 41.05 -5.10
C GLY A 663 -19.37 39.66 -5.14
N ALA A 664 -18.59 38.68 -5.56
CA ALA A 664 -19.00 37.28 -5.59
C ALA A 664 -17.83 36.37 -5.23
N ALA A 665 -18.11 35.30 -4.50
CA ALA A 665 -17.14 34.27 -4.14
C ALA A 665 -17.79 32.89 -4.21
N HIS A 666 -17.11 31.97 -4.89
CA HIS A 666 -17.46 30.57 -4.93
C HIS A 666 -16.92 29.88 -3.66
N ILE A 667 -17.79 29.14 -2.97
CA ILE A 667 -17.48 28.52 -1.68
C ILE A 667 -17.10 27.07 -1.90
N THR A 668 -15.82 26.75 -1.71
CA THR A 668 -15.25 25.42 -1.94
C THR A 668 -14.39 24.99 -0.74
N GLY A 669 -13.11 24.65 -0.95
CA GLY A 669 -12.15 24.34 0.11
C GLY A 669 -11.74 25.64 0.80
N GLY A 670 -11.59 25.62 2.12
CA GLY A 670 -11.50 26.86 2.90
C GLY A 670 -12.87 27.42 3.31
N GLY A 671 -13.97 26.76 2.89
CA GLY A 671 -15.33 27.00 3.37
C GLY A 671 -15.76 28.47 3.25
N ILE A 672 -16.65 28.91 4.13
CA ILE A 672 -17.07 30.32 4.17
C ILE A 672 -15.90 31.19 4.67
N THR A 673 -15.10 30.69 5.60
CA THR A 673 -14.05 31.46 6.29
C THR A 673 -13.01 32.03 5.32
N GLU A 674 -12.51 31.22 4.40
CA GLU A 674 -11.41 31.62 3.51
C GLU A 674 -11.91 32.07 2.13
N ASN A 675 -13.08 31.60 1.69
CA ASN A 675 -13.58 31.95 0.36
C ASN A 675 -14.44 33.21 0.36
N ALA A 676 -15.32 33.42 1.35
CA ALA A 676 -16.22 34.57 1.33
C ALA A 676 -15.44 35.90 1.38
N ILE A 677 -14.28 35.94 2.05
CA ILE A 677 -13.43 37.13 2.13
C ILE A 677 -12.80 37.53 0.78
N ARG A 678 -12.86 36.69 -0.26
CA ARG A 678 -12.38 37.02 -1.63
C ARG A 678 -13.17 38.18 -2.26
N VAL A 679 -14.34 38.53 -1.70
CA VAL A 679 -15.12 39.70 -2.11
C VAL A 679 -14.57 41.03 -1.56
N LEU A 680 -13.64 40.97 -0.59
CA LEU A 680 -13.06 42.15 0.04
C LEU A 680 -11.64 42.41 -0.46
N ASP A 681 -11.22 43.67 -0.43
CA ASP A 681 -9.82 44.05 -0.53
C ASP A 681 -9.13 43.78 0.81
N ARG A 682 -8.00 43.06 0.81
CA ARG A 682 -7.27 42.70 2.04
C ARG A 682 -6.65 43.91 2.74
N GLU A 683 -6.42 44.99 1.99
CA GLU A 683 -5.90 46.25 2.53
C GLU A 683 -7.01 47.19 3.02
N ALA A 684 -8.29 46.86 2.78
CA ALA A 684 -9.41 47.70 3.19
C ALA A 684 -9.78 47.52 4.68
N GLU A 685 -10.37 48.58 5.26
CA GLU A 685 -10.90 48.60 6.63
C GLU A 685 -12.25 47.84 6.77
N LEU A 686 -12.53 46.86 5.91
CA LEU A 686 -13.80 46.14 5.87
C LEU A 686 -13.62 44.67 6.29
N ALA A 687 -14.65 44.11 6.90
CA ALA A 687 -14.76 42.71 7.28
C ALA A 687 -16.18 42.20 7.02
N LEU A 688 -16.38 40.88 7.05
CA LEU A 688 -17.69 40.25 6.97
C LEU A 688 -18.17 39.85 8.37
N ASP A 689 -19.39 40.24 8.73
CA ASP A 689 -20.08 39.77 9.94
C ASP A 689 -21.16 38.78 9.50
N ILE A 690 -20.89 37.48 9.70
CA ILE A 690 -21.70 36.37 9.22
C ILE A 690 -22.46 35.73 10.38
N ASP A 691 -23.78 35.63 10.25
CA ASP A 691 -24.60 34.86 11.19
C ASP A 691 -24.58 33.38 10.79
N ALA A 692 -23.81 32.60 11.53
CA ALA A 692 -23.65 31.19 11.25
C ALA A 692 -24.92 30.37 11.47
N SER A 693 -26.03 30.95 11.97
CA SER A 693 -27.32 30.28 12.15
C SER A 693 -28.36 30.64 11.09
N SER A 694 -28.08 31.58 10.19
CA SER A 694 -29.11 32.19 9.32
C SER A 694 -29.52 31.36 8.09
N TRP A 695 -28.89 30.21 7.86
CA TRP A 695 -29.30 29.24 6.85
C TRP A 695 -29.30 27.82 7.44
N PRO A 696 -30.20 26.94 6.97
CA PRO A 696 -30.22 25.54 7.40
C PRO A 696 -29.01 24.80 6.85
N LYS A 697 -28.42 23.93 7.66
CA LYS A 697 -27.35 23.03 7.22
C LYS A 697 -28.01 21.72 6.82
N ASP A 698 -27.70 21.24 5.63
CA ASP A 698 -28.20 19.95 5.18
C ASP A 698 -27.75 18.82 6.12
N GLU A 699 -28.50 17.73 6.12
CA GLU A 699 -28.31 16.62 7.06
C GLU A 699 -26.90 16.03 7.03
N LEU A 700 -26.27 16.02 5.84
CA LEU A 700 -24.87 15.62 5.70
C LEU A 700 -23.93 16.44 6.60
N PHE A 701 -24.10 17.76 6.65
CA PHE A 701 -23.22 18.63 7.43
C PHE A 701 -23.51 18.53 8.93
N ASN A 702 -24.79 18.41 9.33
CA ASN A 702 -25.14 18.15 10.72
C ASN A 702 -24.56 16.81 11.19
N TRP A 703 -24.65 15.78 10.34
CA TRP A 703 -24.07 14.47 10.63
C TRP A 703 -22.55 14.49 10.70
N LEU A 704 -21.87 15.14 9.75
CA LEU A 704 -20.41 15.30 9.77
C LEU A 704 -19.94 16.02 11.04
N GLY A 705 -20.66 17.08 11.44
CA GLY A 705 -20.38 17.80 12.69
C GLY A 705 -20.63 16.95 13.94
N SER A 706 -21.64 16.08 13.91
CA SER A 706 -21.98 15.21 15.05
C SER A 706 -21.01 14.04 15.20
N MET A 707 -20.58 13.47 14.07
CA MET A 707 -19.76 12.26 14.04
C MET A 707 -18.26 12.54 14.02
N GLY A 708 -17.79 13.66 13.49
CA GLY A 708 -16.36 13.99 13.46
C GLY A 708 -15.89 14.70 14.73
N PRO A 709 -14.62 14.56 15.16
CA PRO A 709 -14.01 15.45 16.16
C PRO A 709 -13.68 16.83 15.54
N VAL A 710 -14.66 17.45 14.86
CA VAL A 710 -14.48 18.69 14.08
C VAL A 710 -15.27 19.81 14.75
N THR A 711 -14.60 20.87 15.16
CA THR A 711 -15.27 22.02 15.78
C THR A 711 -16.16 22.74 14.76
N THR A 712 -17.20 23.45 15.21
CA THR A 712 -18.05 24.30 14.36
C THR A 712 -17.24 25.25 13.48
N LYS A 713 -16.19 25.88 14.04
CA LYS A 713 -15.33 26.79 13.29
C LYS A 713 -14.57 26.06 12.18
N GLU A 714 -14.08 24.86 12.47
CA GLU A 714 -13.39 24.03 11.48
C GLU A 714 -14.35 23.51 10.40
N MET A 715 -15.61 23.21 10.74
CA MET A 715 -16.64 22.87 9.76
C MET A 715 -16.85 24.00 8.75
N LEU A 716 -17.06 25.23 9.24
CA LEU A 716 -17.27 26.43 8.40
C LEU A 716 -16.03 26.87 7.62
N LYS A 717 -14.84 26.45 8.06
CA LYS A 717 -13.57 26.66 7.38
C LYS A 717 -13.25 25.54 6.39
N THR A 718 -13.72 24.32 6.60
CA THR A 718 -13.36 23.21 5.70
C THR A 718 -14.37 23.05 4.58
N PHE A 719 -15.65 23.13 4.94
CA PHE A 719 -16.76 22.79 4.07
C PHE A 719 -17.56 24.02 3.68
N ASN A 720 -18.31 23.88 2.59
CA ASN A 720 -19.23 24.90 2.11
C ASN A 720 -20.52 25.00 2.97
N CYS A 721 -20.79 23.98 3.80
CA CYS A 721 -21.86 23.95 4.81
C CYS A 721 -23.25 24.33 4.27
N GLY A 722 -23.54 23.98 3.02
CA GLY A 722 -24.82 24.25 2.37
C GLY A 722 -24.86 25.54 1.55
N ILE A 723 -23.81 26.36 1.54
CA ILE A 723 -23.69 27.56 0.71
C ILE A 723 -22.69 27.30 -0.41
N GLY A 724 -23.11 27.44 -1.67
CA GLY A 724 -22.22 27.28 -2.82
C GLY A 724 -21.64 28.59 -3.35
N MET A 725 -22.37 29.70 -3.25
CA MET A 725 -21.90 31.03 -3.68
C MET A 725 -22.23 32.07 -2.61
N THR A 726 -21.34 33.04 -2.41
CA THR A 726 -21.57 34.24 -1.61
C THR A 726 -21.58 35.47 -2.51
N LEU A 727 -22.55 36.38 -2.32
CA LEU A 727 -22.65 37.65 -3.05
C LEU A 727 -22.66 38.82 -2.06
N VAL A 728 -22.03 39.93 -2.43
CA VAL A 728 -22.18 41.23 -1.76
C VAL A 728 -23.05 42.13 -2.64
N VAL A 729 -24.12 42.67 -2.07
CA VAL A 729 -25.09 43.54 -2.74
C VAL A 729 -25.38 44.75 -1.87
N SER A 730 -25.85 45.84 -2.48
CA SER A 730 -26.37 46.96 -1.69
C SER A 730 -27.62 46.56 -0.93
N LYS A 731 -27.87 47.21 0.20
CA LYS A 731 -29.07 46.99 1.00
C LYS A 731 -30.35 47.24 0.20
N GLU A 732 -30.33 48.22 -0.70
CA GLU A 732 -31.47 48.61 -1.54
C GLU A 732 -31.76 47.56 -2.62
N SER A 733 -30.72 46.91 -3.17
CA SER A 733 -30.86 45.93 -4.25
C SER A 733 -31.02 44.49 -3.73
N ALA A 734 -30.76 44.24 -2.45
CA ALA A 734 -30.77 42.90 -1.87
C ALA A 734 -32.07 42.12 -2.12
N GLN A 735 -33.23 42.77 -1.97
CA GLN A 735 -34.52 42.11 -2.19
C GLN A 735 -34.74 41.76 -3.68
N SER A 736 -34.43 42.68 -4.58
CA SER A 736 -34.56 42.45 -6.03
C SER A 736 -33.64 41.34 -6.53
N VAL A 737 -32.41 41.25 -6.00
CA VAL A 737 -31.48 40.16 -6.31
C VAL A 737 -32.01 38.82 -5.80
N LYS A 738 -32.51 38.77 -4.54
CA LYS A 738 -33.15 37.56 -3.98
C LYS A 738 -34.33 37.09 -4.84
N ASP A 739 -35.19 38.00 -5.27
CA ASP A 739 -36.37 37.66 -6.08
C ASP A 739 -35.99 37.20 -7.49
N ALA A 740 -34.95 37.77 -8.09
CA ALA A 740 -34.45 37.33 -9.39
C ALA A 740 -33.83 35.92 -9.32
N LEU A 741 -33.03 35.65 -8.28
CA LEU A 741 -32.44 34.32 -8.06
C LEU A 741 -33.51 33.26 -7.79
N LYS A 742 -34.56 33.58 -7.01
CA LYS A 742 -35.69 32.67 -6.79
C LYS A 742 -36.43 32.32 -8.08
N LYS A 743 -36.53 33.24 -9.06
CA LYS A 743 -37.12 32.95 -10.38
C LYS A 743 -36.27 31.96 -11.18
N CYS A 744 -34.99 31.82 -10.86
CA CYS A 744 -34.09 30.82 -11.41
C CYS A 744 -34.00 29.55 -10.56
N ASP A 745 -34.95 29.34 -9.63
CA ASP A 745 -35.00 28.19 -8.71
C ASP A 745 -33.79 28.11 -7.75
N GLU A 746 -33.20 29.26 -7.41
CA GLU A 746 -32.14 29.34 -6.41
C GLU A 746 -32.70 29.60 -5.02
N LYS A 747 -32.23 28.84 -4.02
CA LYS A 747 -32.47 29.17 -2.61
C LYS A 747 -31.37 30.13 -2.14
N VAL A 748 -31.79 31.28 -1.61
CA VAL A 748 -30.89 32.37 -1.22
C VAL A 748 -31.19 32.78 0.22
N TYR A 749 -30.13 32.92 1.00
CA TYR A 749 -30.13 33.29 2.40
C TYR A 749 -29.41 34.61 2.60
N GLU A 750 -29.88 35.42 3.55
CA GLU A 750 -29.14 36.58 4.02
C GLU A 750 -28.21 36.12 5.13
N ILE A 751 -26.92 35.94 4.81
CA ILE A 751 -25.97 35.29 5.71
C ILE A 751 -25.18 36.27 6.56
N GLY A 752 -25.21 37.56 6.22
CA GLY A 752 -24.51 38.56 7.00
C GLY A 752 -24.46 39.91 6.32
N LYS A 753 -23.49 40.72 6.74
CA LYS A 753 -23.29 42.10 6.27
C LYS A 753 -21.82 42.47 6.26
N VAL A 754 -21.49 43.48 5.47
CA VAL A 754 -20.17 44.12 5.49
C VAL A 754 -20.10 45.09 6.68
N VAL A 755 -19.05 44.97 7.48
CA VAL A 755 -18.80 45.81 8.67
C VAL A 755 -17.42 46.44 8.61
N ARG A 756 -17.16 47.42 9.49
CA ARG A 756 -15.80 47.93 9.67
C ARG A 756 -14.97 46.91 10.42
N ARG A 757 -13.75 46.67 9.95
CA ARG A 757 -12.80 45.74 10.59
C ARG A 757 -12.37 46.29 11.95
N THR A 758 -12.55 45.49 13.00
CA THR A 758 -12.19 45.85 14.39
C THR A 758 -11.12 44.92 14.98
N THR A 759 -10.84 43.80 14.31
CA THR A 759 -9.85 42.79 14.70
C THR A 759 -8.98 42.41 13.50
N ASP A 760 -7.95 41.61 13.71
CA ASP A 760 -7.13 41.06 12.62
C ASP A 760 -7.91 40.08 11.73
N ASP A 761 -9.08 39.60 12.17
CA ASP A 761 -9.91 38.69 11.38
C ASP A 761 -10.76 39.44 10.35
N LEU A 762 -10.76 38.95 9.11
CA LEU A 762 -11.59 39.48 8.01
C LEU A 762 -13.04 38.96 8.04
N ILE A 763 -13.32 37.98 8.91
CA ILE A 763 -14.64 37.41 9.10
C ILE A 763 -14.89 37.19 10.59
N THR A 764 -16.05 37.65 11.07
CA THR A 764 -16.57 37.36 12.41
C THR A 764 -17.83 36.53 12.27
N TYR A 765 -17.96 35.49 13.09
CA TYR A 765 -19.14 34.64 13.11
C TYR A 765 -20.00 34.93 14.34
N GLN A 766 -21.30 35.14 14.12
CA GLN A 766 -22.32 35.18 15.17
C GLN A 766 -23.00 33.81 15.30
N ASN A 767 -23.53 33.51 16.50
CA ASN A 767 -24.37 32.33 16.78
C ASN A 767 -23.72 30.99 16.37
N LEU A 768 -22.39 30.84 16.55
CA LEU A 768 -21.65 29.63 16.18
C LEU A 768 -22.19 28.37 16.86
N GLU A 769 -22.56 28.48 18.14
CA GLU A 769 -23.13 27.40 18.93
C GLU A 769 -24.45 26.86 18.37
N ASN A 770 -25.17 27.66 17.58
CA ASN A 770 -26.44 27.30 16.95
C ASN A 770 -26.30 26.99 15.44
N ALA A 771 -25.07 26.90 14.94
CA ALA A 771 -24.84 26.72 13.50
C ALA A 771 -25.21 25.32 12.98
N PHE A 772 -25.08 24.28 13.82
CA PHE A 772 -25.35 22.88 13.48
C PHE A 772 -26.22 22.21 14.54
N ASP A 773 -27.08 21.28 14.13
CA ASP A 773 -27.84 20.42 15.04
C ASP A 773 -27.02 19.18 15.42
N LEU A 774 -26.01 19.39 16.28
CA LEU A 774 -25.05 18.35 16.67
C LEU A 774 -25.66 17.25 17.55
N ALA A 775 -26.77 17.55 18.23
CA ALA A 775 -27.44 16.58 19.10
C ALA A 775 -28.18 15.50 18.29
N LYS A 776 -28.62 15.81 17.08
CA LYS A 776 -29.47 14.95 16.25
C LYS A 776 -28.86 13.60 15.89
N TYR A 777 -27.55 13.57 15.65
CA TYR A 777 -26.83 12.35 15.24
C TYR A 777 -25.78 11.93 16.26
N TYR A 778 -25.75 12.57 17.44
CA TYR A 778 -24.80 12.20 18.49
C TYR A 778 -25.16 10.83 19.04
N VAL A 779 -24.30 9.85 18.77
CA VAL A 779 -24.34 8.55 19.44
C VAL A 779 -23.37 8.63 20.62
N GLU A 780 -23.83 8.29 21.81
CA GLU A 780 -23.03 8.32 23.04
C GLU A 780 -21.74 7.50 22.84
N ARG A 781 -20.62 8.20 22.64
CA ARG A 781 -19.33 7.54 22.43
C ARG A 781 -18.83 6.99 23.75
N ARG A 782 -18.46 5.71 23.75
CA ARG A 782 -17.70 5.12 24.85
C ARG A 782 -16.42 5.92 25.08
N ARG A 783 -16.20 6.35 26.33
CA ARG A 783 -14.96 6.97 26.78
C ARG A 783 -14.16 5.99 27.62
N VAL A 784 -12.83 6.14 27.60
CA VAL A 784 -11.93 5.42 28.49
C VAL A 784 -12.10 5.98 29.89
N ARG A 785 -12.39 5.09 30.84
CA ARG A 785 -12.55 5.48 32.25
C ARG A 785 -11.19 5.63 32.90
N VAL A 786 -10.86 6.84 33.37
CA VAL A 786 -9.54 7.22 33.89
C VAL A 786 -9.57 7.35 35.41
N GLY A 787 -8.61 6.72 36.07
CA GLY A 787 -8.31 6.92 37.49
C GLY A 787 -7.07 7.81 37.66
N ILE A 788 -7.09 8.76 38.57
CA ILE A 788 -5.94 9.65 38.83
C ILE A 788 -5.39 9.41 40.24
N LEU A 789 -4.08 9.21 40.37
CA LEU A 789 -3.40 9.09 41.66
C LEU A 789 -2.63 10.38 41.98
N ILE A 790 -2.79 10.91 43.20
CA ILE A 790 -2.16 12.17 43.65
C ILE A 790 -1.58 12.11 45.07
N SER A 791 -0.55 12.91 45.34
CA SER A 791 -0.03 13.15 46.70
C SER A 791 -0.06 14.61 47.15
N GLY A 792 -0.39 15.57 46.27
CA GLY A 792 -0.20 16.99 46.55
C GLY A 792 -1.37 17.90 46.17
N ALA A 793 -1.07 19.15 45.82
CA ALA A 793 -2.03 20.20 45.50
C ALA A 793 -2.92 19.89 44.28
N GLY A 794 -2.52 18.96 43.41
CA GLY A 794 -3.37 18.44 42.34
C GLY A 794 -3.50 19.32 41.09
N THR A 795 -2.55 20.24 40.81
CA THR A 795 -2.63 21.14 39.65
C THR A 795 -2.62 20.38 38.31
N ASN A 796 -1.79 19.34 38.17
CA ASN A 796 -1.81 18.45 37.00
C ASN A 796 -3.13 17.66 36.91
N MET A 797 -3.63 17.15 38.03
CA MET A 797 -4.91 16.43 38.10
C MET A 797 -6.09 17.30 37.66
N GLN A 798 -6.14 18.56 38.08
CA GLN A 798 -7.16 19.51 37.66
C GLN A 798 -7.20 19.65 36.13
N LYS A 799 -6.03 19.76 35.48
CA LYS A 799 -5.94 19.89 34.02
C LYS A 799 -6.39 18.62 33.28
N LEU A 800 -6.13 17.44 33.84
CA LEU A 800 -6.65 16.18 33.32
C LEU A 800 -8.19 16.14 33.37
N ILE A 801 -8.79 16.52 34.51
CA ILE A 801 -10.26 16.56 34.65
C ILE A 801 -10.89 17.58 33.71
N GLU A 802 -10.34 18.81 33.66
CA GLU A 802 -10.81 19.87 32.76
C GLU A 802 -10.75 19.42 31.29
N ARG A 803 -9.72 18.65 30.90
CA ARG A 803 -9.62 18.07 29.56
C ARG A 803 -10.70 17.03 29.32
N ALA A 804 -10.90 16.12 30.27
CA ALA A 804 -11.88 15.02 30.18
C ALA A 804 -13.34 15.51 30.09
N GLN A 805 -13.64 16.67 30.69
CA GLN A 805 -14.96 17.29 30.67
C GLN A 805 -15.28 18.02 29.36
N LYS A 806 -14.29 18.28 28.49
CA LYS A 806 -14.54 18.94 27.21
C LYS A 806 -15.34 18.04 26.25
N PRO A 807 -16.26 18.61 25.45
CA PRO A 807 -16.89 17.88 24.35
C PRO A 807 -15.84 17.29 23.41
N GLY A 808 -15.98 16.01 23.06
CA GLY A 808 -15.05 15.30 22.17
C GLY A 808 -13.84 14.65 22.87
N SER A 809 -13.72 14.75 24.20
CA SER A 809 -12.76 13.96 24.97
C SER A 809 -12.98 12.46 24.80
N ASN A 810 -11.90 11.70 24.61
CA ASN A 810 -11.93 10.23 24.61
C ASN A 810 -11.87 9.65 26.02
N SER A 811 -11.64 10.50 27.02
CA SER A 811 -11.45 10.14 28.42
C SER A 811 -12.61 10.63 29.30
N GLU A 812 -12.91 9.86 30.33
CA GLU A 812 -13.82 10.21 31.43
C GLU A 812 -13.07 9.96 32.75
N VAL A 813 -12.83 10.99 33.58
CA VAL A 813 -12.21 10.77 34.90
C VAL A 813 -13.27 10.33 35.89
N VAL A 814 -13.09 9.13 36.44
CA VAL A 814 -14.12 8.46 37.26
C VAL A 814 -13.76 8.38 38.73
N VAL A 815 -12.47 8.47 39.06
CA VAL A 815 -12.00 8.47 40.46
C VAL A 815 -10.65 9.17 40.59
N VAL A 816 -10.49 9.94 41.68
CA VAL A 816 -9.20 10.47 42.14
C VAL A 816 -8.86 9.84 43.49
N ILE A 817 -7.70 9.20 43.57
CA ILE A 817 -7.23 8.53 44.79
C ILE A 817 -6.01 9.29 45.32
N SER A 818 -6.03 9.64 46.61
CA SER A 818 -4.85 10.19 47.29
C SER A 818 -4.34 9.28 48.40
N ASN A 819 -3.03 9.31 48.60
CA ASN A 819 -2.37 8.73 49.77
C ASN A 819 -2.27 9.68 50.97
N ILE A 820 -2.77 10.92 50.85
CA ILE A 820 -2.82 11.93 51.92
C ILE A 820 -4.28 12.37 52.11
N ALA A 821 -4.78 12.31 53.35
CA ALA A 821 -6.21 12.49 53.65
C ALA A 821 -6.70 13.91 53.33
N ASP A 822 -5.87 14.90 53.62
CA ASP A 822 -6.18 16.32 53.46
C ASP A 822 -5.43 16.92 52.26
N ALA A 823 -5.16 16.14 51.21
CA ALA A 823 -4.51 16.64 50.01
C ALA A 823 -5.43 17.67 49.32
N GLY A 824 -4.92 18.88 49.07
CA GLY A 824 -5.71 19.95 48.43
C GLY A 824 -6.32 19.54 47.07
N GLY A 825 -5.72 18.57 46.37
CA GLY A 825 -6.30 18.01 45.15
C GLY A 825 -7.62 17.26 45.36
N LEU A 826 -7.87 16.64 46.52
CA LEU A 826 -9.15 15.95 46.78
C LEU A 826 -10.32 16.95 46.84
N GLU A 827 -10.13 18.11 47.46
CA GLU A 827 -11.14 19.18 47.49
C GLU A 827 -11.43 19.72 46.08
N ILE A 828 -10.40 19.85 45.24
CA ILE A 828 -10.55 20.30 43.85
C ILE A 828 -11.32 19.27 43.03
N ALA A 829 -10.99 17.98 43.16
CA ALA A 829 -11.70 16.91 42.45
C ALA A 829 -13.19 16.85 42.83
N GLN A 830 -13.52 17.04 44.12
CA GLN A 830 -14.91 17.13 44.57
C GLN A 830 -15.66 18.33 43.99
N LYS A 831 -15.00 19.50 43.89
CA LYS A 831 -15.58 20.70 43.25
C LYS A 831 -15.81 20.52 41.76
N LEU A 832 -15.03 19.66 41.10
CA LEU A 832 -15.20 19.28 39.70
C LEU A 832 -16.10 18.05 39.52
N GLU A 833 -16.83 17.65 40.57
CA GLU A 833 -17.82 16.56 40.56
C GLU A 833 -17.22 15.17 40.26
N VAL A 834 -15.96 14.93 40.63
CA VAL A 834 -15.29 13.63 40.47
C VAL A 834 -15.23 12.89 41.81
N THR A 835 -15.52 11.58 41.78
CA THR A 835 -15.44 10.71 42.97
C THR A 835 -14.02 10.71 43.54
N THR A 836 -13.90 10.80 44.86
CA THR A 836 -12.61 10.81 45.56
C THR A 836 -12.48 9.63 46.52
N ALA A 837 -11.25 9.13 46.67
CA ALA A 837 -10.93 8.11 47.65
C ALA A 837 -9.59 8.39 48.33
N PHE A 838 -9.46 7.92 49.57
CA PHE A 838 -8.24 8.03 50.36
C PHE A 838 -7.73 6.64 50.72
N VAL A 839 -6.45 6.38 50.40
CA VAL A 839 -5.76 5.13 50.78
C VAL A 839 -4.47 5.46 51.52
N PRO A 840 -4.43 5.34 52.87
CA PRO A 840 -3.27 5.73 53.65
C PRO A 840 -2.07 4.84 53.38
N HIS A 841 -0.89 5.34 53.75
CA HIS A 841 0.31 4.52 53.79
C HIS A 841 0.19 3.40 54.83
N THR A 842 0.37 2.15 54.39
CA THR A 842 0.41 0.94 55.22
C THR A 842 1.85 0.52 55.49
N LYS A 843 2.11 -0.21 56.60
CA LYS A 843 3.46 -0.73 56.90
C LYS A 843 3.95 -1.72 55.85
N ILE A 844 3.03 -2.44 55.21
CA ILE A 844 3.28 -3.33 54.08
C ILE A 844 2.72 -2.63 52.84
N ARG A 845 3.59 -2.26 51.91
CA ARG A 845 3.25 -1.47 50.72
C ARG A 845 2.17 -2.15 49.87
N GLU A 846 2.30 -3.47 49.70
CA GLU A 846 1.43 -4.31 48.90
C GLU A 846 -0.02 -4.28 49.40
N GLU A 847 -0.25 -4.14 50.72
CA GLU A 847 -1.60 -4.00 51.29
C GLU A 847 -2.29 -2.70 50.87
N GLY A 848 -1.54 -1.61 50.78
CA GLY A 848 -2.05 -0.32 50.32
C GLY A 848 -2.34 -0.34 48.82
N ASP A 849 -1.45 -0.95 48.03
CA ASP A 849 -1.60 -1.04 46.59
C ASP A 849 -2.78 -1.95 46.18
N MET A 850 -3.01 -3.06 46.89
CA MET A 850 -4.19 -3.91 46.68
C MET A 850 -5.50 -3.14 46.90
N LYS A 851 -5.59 -2.34 47.96
CA LYS A 851 -6.78 -1.49 48.20
C LYS A 851 -6.97 -0.44 47.11
N MET A 852 -5.88 0.13 46.58
CA MET A 852 -5.97 1.04 45.44
C MET A 852 -6.51 0.31 44.20
N SER A 853 -5.98 -0.88 43.87
CA SER A 853 -6.48 -1.69 42.75
C SER A 853 -7.96 -2.03 42.90
N GLU A 854 -8.43 -2.41 44.11
CA GLU A 854 -9.84 -2.68 44.38
C GLU A 854 -10.74 -1.48 44.06
N ILE A 855 -10.33 -0.27 44.47
CA ILE A 855 -11.07 0.97 44.18
C ILE A 855 -11.07 1.26 42.68
N LEU A 856 -9.93 1.10 42.01
CA LEU A 856 -9.79 1.33 40.57
C LEU A 856 -10.68 0.36 39.77
N HIS A 857 -10.71 -0.92 40.14
CA HIS A 857 -11.60 -1.92 39.54
C HIS A 857 -13.07 -1.63 39.81
N LEU A 858 -13.43 -1.24 41.04
CA LEU A 858 -14.80 -0.87 41.39
C LEU A 858 -15.33 0.27 40.52
N HIS A 859 -14.45 1.22 40.17
CA HIS A 859 -14.77 2.34 39.28
C HIS A 859 -14.49 2.00 37.81
N GLY A 860 -14.24 0.73 37.47
CA GLY A 860 -14.05 0.27 36.09
C GLY A 860 -12.95 1.03 35.34
N VAL A 861 -11.88 1.42 36.03
CA VAL A 861 -10.78 2.19 35.45
C VAL A 861 -10.06 1.36 34.37
N GLU A 862 -9.76 2.00 33.25
CA GLU A 862 -9.07 1.43 32.10
C GLU A 862 -7.68 2.05 31.89
N LEU A 863 -7.45 3.28 32.37
CA LEU A 863 -6.19 4.02 32.31
C LEU A 863 -5.92 4.74 33.64
N ILE A 864 -4.69 4.69 34.14
CA ILE A 864 -4.27 5.37 35.37
C ILE A 864 -3.28 6.50 35.04
N CYS A 865 -3.55 7.69 35.56
CA CYS A 865 -2.64 8.83 35.46
C CYS A 865 -2.01 9.15 36.83
N LEU A 866 -0.68 9.07 36.93
CA LEU A 866 0.08 9.49 38.10
C LEU A 866 0.36 11.00 38.02
N ALA A 867 -0.46 11.80 38.69
CA ALA A 867 -0.38 13.26 38.67
C ALA A 867 0.34 13.78 39.93
N GLY A 868 1.65 13.57 39.99
CA GLY A 868 2.46 13.92 41.17
C GLY A 868 2.21 12.96 42.34
N TYR A 869 2.16 11.65 42.05
CA TYR A 869 2.03 10.60 43.05
C TYR A 869 3.42 10.23 43.59
N MET A 870 3.75 10.70 44.80
CA MET A 870 5.10 10.67 45.38
C MET A 870 5.41 9.35 46.10
N ARG A 871 5.00 8.21 45.54
CA ARG A 871 5.20 6.87 46.09
C ARG A 871 5.59 5.88 45.00
N ILE A 872 6.56 5.02 45.30
CA ILE A 872 6.92 3.88 44.45
C ILE A 872 5.85 2.80 44.64
N LEU A 873 5.21 2.41 43.54
CA LEU A 873 4.21 1.33 43.49
C LEU A 873 4.91 -0.04 43.54
N SER A 874 4.27 -1.03 44.14
CA SER A 874 4.78 -2.41 44.16
C SER A 874 4.82 -3.03 42.77
N GLY A 875 5.76 -3.94 42.52
CA GLY A 875 5.86 -4.64 41.24
C GLY A 875 4.59 -5.42 40.87
N GLN A 876 3.83 -5.91 41.86
CA GLN A 876 2.54 -6.54 41.63
C GLN A 876 1.50 -5.56 41.05
N PHE A 877 1.42 -4.35 41.61
CA PHE A 877 0.53 -3.31 41.09
C PHE A 877 0.94 -2.87 39.68
N VAL A 878 2.25 -2.69 39.46
CA VAL A 878 2.75 -2.29 38.14
C VAL A 878 2.46 -3.34 37.07
N LYS A 879 2.60 -4.62 37.41
CA LYS A 879 2.28 -5.73 36.52
C LYS A 879 0.78 -5.86 36.23
N GLU A 880 -0.07 -5.62 37.23
CA GLU A 880 -1.53 -5.65 37.06
C GLU A 880 -2.02 -4.60 36.05
N TRP A 881 -1.43 -3.40 36.12
CA TRP A 881 -1.79 -2.26 35.28
C TRP A 881 -0.79 -2.00 34.16
N GLU A 882 -0.05 -3.03 33.75
CA GLU A 882 0.96 -2.93 32.69
C GLU A 882 0.33 -2.38 31.39
N ASN A 883 1.04 -1.43 30.76
CA ASN A 883 0.57 -0.67 29.57
C ASN A 883 -0.72 0.15 29.78
N LYS A 884 -1.18 0.34 31.02
CA LYS A 884 -2.38 1.12 31.38
C LYS A 884 -2.10 2.20 32.41
N MET A 885 -0.85 2.58 32.59
CA MET A 885 -0.43 3.60 33.54
C MET A 885 0.53 4.58 32.90
N ILE A 886 0.28 5.87 33.12
CA ILE A 886 1.15 6.95 32.65
C ILE A 886 1.56 7.86 33.79
N ASN A 887 2.77 8.40 33.70
CA ASN A 887 3.32 9.34 34.65
C ASN A 887 3.87 10.57 33.91
N ILE A 888 3.85 11.72 34.59
CA ILE A 888 4.51 12.95 34.14
C ILE A 888 5.75 13.20 34.99
N HIS A 889 6.91 13.33 34.33
CA HIS A 889 8.21 13.53 34.96
C HIS A 889 8.79 14.91 34.62
N PRO A 890 9.29 15.71 35.58
CA PRO A 890 9.77 17.08 35.37
C PRO A 890 11.20 17.16 34.83
N ALA A 891 11.55 16.29 33.87
CA ALA A 891 12.76 16.37 33.06
C ALA A 891 12.58 15.61 31.74
N LEU A 892 13.53 15.79 30.80
CA LEU A 892 13.58 15.03 29.56
C LEU A 892 14.24 13.65 29.79
N LEU A 893 13.43 12.61 29.96
CA LEU A 893 13.92 11.24 30.06
C LEU A 893 14.62 10.83 28.75
N PRO A 894 15.70 10.02 28.83
CA PRO A 894 16.20 9.31 30.02
C PRO A 894 17.11 10.14 30.96
N ALA A 895 17.30 11.44 30.71
CA ALA A 895 18.14 12.29 31.56
C ALA A 895 17.42 12.67 32.87
N PHE A 896 18.19 12.76 33.97
CA PHE A 896 17.73 13.20 35.30
C PHE A 896 16.50 12.42 35.81
N ARG A 897 16.65 11.12 36.04
CA ARG A 897 15.62 10.25 36.62
C ARG A 897 15.45 10.49 38.13
N GLY A 898 14.27 10.20 38.67
CA GLY A 898 14.00 10.23 40.10
C GLY A 898 13.56 11.61 40.63
N GLY A 899 13.30 11.68 41.94
CA GLY A 899 12.57 12.79 42.57
C GLY A 899 13.29 14.14 42.69
N HIS A 900 14.53 14.27 42.19
CA HIS A 900 15.33 15.50 42.25
C HIS A 900 15.74 16.04 40.88
N ALA A 901 15.02 15.65 39.82
CA ALA A 901 15.36 15.91 38.43
C ALA A 901 15.63 17.40 38.10
N VAL A 902 14.82 18.33 38.65
CA VAL A 902 14.99 19.78 38.42
C VAL A 902 16.28 20.29 39.06
N ARG A 903 16.58 19.85 40.29
CA ARG A 903 17.83 20.21 40.98
C ARG A 903 19.05 19.68 40.25
N GLU A 904 18.99 18.44 39.79
CA GLU A 904 20.09 17.81 39.02
C GLU A 904 20.30 18.49 37.67
N THR A 905 19.23 18.90 37.00
CA THR A 905 19.27 19.70 35.77
C THR A 905 20.06 20.99 35.98
N ILE A 906 19.77 21.73 37.05
CA ILE A 906 20.48 22.98 37.38
C ILE A 906 21.94 22.69 37.74
N ALA A 907 22.19 21.68 38.56
CA ALA A 907 23.54 21.30 38.99
C ALA A 907 24.42 20.87 37.80
N ALA A 908 23.85 20.19 36.80
CA ALA A 908 24.54 19.79 35.58
C ALA A 908 24.80 20.95 34.61
N GLY A 909 24.20 22.12 34.82
CA GLY A 909 24.42 23.30 34.00
C GLY A 909 23.90 23.19 32.56
N VAL A 910 22.95 22.27 32.30
CA VAL A 910 22.38 22.09 30.96
C VAL A 910 21.58 23.32 30.55
N LYS A 911 21.48 23.58 29.25
CA LYS A 911 20.76 24.75 28.70
C LYS A 911 19.29 24.47 28.37
N VAL A 912 18.91 23.20 28.39
CA VAL A 912 17.61 22.71 27.97
C VAL A 912 17.20 21.55 28.87
N THR A 913 15.95 21.58 29.33
CA THR A 913 15.25 20.51 30.05
C THR A 913 13.81 20.46 29.56
N GLY A 914 12.87 19.91 30.33
CA GLY A 914 11.48 19.81 29.93
C GLY A 914 10.67 18.93 30.86
N CYS A 915 9.56 18.40 30.35
CA CYS A 915 8.80 17.34 31.00
C CYS A 915 8.57 16.17 30.05
N THR A 916 8.38 14.98 30.62
CA THR A 916 8.15 13.73 29.88
C THR A 916 6.91 13.02 30.40
N ALA A 917 5.94 12.76 29.53
CA ALA A 917 4.88 11.79 29.79
C ALA A 917 5.32 10.42 29.28
N HIS A 918 5.28 9.39 30.13
CA HIS A 918 5.75 8.04 29.81
C HIS A 918 4.91 6.95 30.47
N LEU A 919 4.99 5.73 29.94
CA LEU A 919 4.39 4.55 30.56
C LEU A 919 5.11 4.22 31.87
N VAL A 920 4.37 3.75 32.86
CA VAL A 920 4.94 3.29 34.13
C VAL A 920 5.35 1.83 34.01
N VAL A 921 6.62 1.55 34.30
CA VAL A 921 7.19 0.20 34.41
C VAL A 921 7.82 0.04 35.80
N GLU A 922 8.26 -1.18 36.15
CA GLU A 922 8.79 -1.45 37.49
C GLU A 922 10.07 -0.66 37.79
N GLU A 923 10.91 -0.46 36.76
CA GLU A 923 12.06 0.45 36.85
C GLU A 923 11.59 1.91 36.74
N VAL A 924 11.93 2.70 37.76
CA VAL A 924 11.54 4.12 37.88
C VAL A 924 12.03 4.92 36.67
N ASP A 925 11.11 5.64 36.04
CA ASP A 925 11.34 6.53 34.90
C ASP A 925 12.02 5.87 33.69
N ALA A 926 11.81 4.56 33.50
CA ALA A 926 12.41 3.77 32.41
C ALA A 926 11.38 3.33 31.35
N GLY A 927 10.11 3.66 31.52
CA GLY A 927 9.07 3.23 30.57
C GLY A 927 9.09 4.01 29.27
N GLN A 928 8.37 3.47 28.27
CA GLN A 928 8.30 4.07 26.94
C GLN A 928 7.76 5.51 27.01
N ILE A 929 8.45 6.42 26.33
CA ILE A 929 8.06 7.82 26.23
C ILE A 929 6.84 7.95 25.31
N ILE A 930 5.81 8.64 25.79
CA ILE A 930 4.58 8.95 25.04
C ILE A 930 4.73 10.32 24.38
N ALA A 931 5.15 11.32 25.16
CA ALA A 931 5.34 12.68 24.67
C ALA A 931 6.34 13.44 25.56
N GLN A 932 7.00 14.45 24.98
CA GLN A 932 7.95 15.34 25.67
C GLN A 932 7.74 16.79 25.22
N GLU A 933 7.92 17.71 26.15
CA GLU A 933 7.94 19.16 25.89
C GLU A 933 9.20 19.77 26.46
N VAL A 934 9.72 20.78 25.78
CA VAL A 934 11.05 21.34 26.05
C VAL A 934 10.95 22.71 26.70
N VAL A 935 11.81 22.95 27.68
CA VAL A 935 11.93 24.21 28.42
C VAL A 935 13.40 24.65 28.46
N ARG A 936 13.64 25.94 28.23
CA ARG A 936 14.97 26.53 28.33
C ARG A 936 15.35 26.74 29.80
N VAL A 937 16.59 26.40 30.15
CA VAL A 937 17.20 26.72 31.45
C VAL A 937 17.93 28.06 31.32
N GLU A 938 17.49 29.05 32.08
CA GLU A 938 17.99 30.42 32.05
C GLU A 938 19.15 30.62 33.03
N ALA A 939 19.96 31.65 32.77
CA ALA A 939 21.07 32.00 33.66
C ALA A 939 20.51 32.58 34.97
N GLY A 940 20.72 31.88 36.08
CA GLY A 940 20.22 32.28 37.40
C GLY A 940 18.91 31.60 37.82
N ASP A 941 18.41 30.62 37.06
CA ASP A 941 17.25 29.82 37.46
C ASP A 941 17.50 29.13 38.82
N THR A 942 16.50 29.21 39.71
CA THR A 942 16.42 28.40 40.93
C THR A 942 15.60 27.14 40.67
N GLU A 943 15.64 26.18 41.60
CA GLU A 943 14.80 24.98 41.51
C GLU A 943 13.31 25.35 41.39
N GLU A 944 12.89 26.40 42.10
CA GLU A 944 11.52 26.90 42.08
C GLU A 944 11.15 27.56 40.73
N THR A 945 11.98 28.48 40.21
CA THR A 945 11.65 29.19 38.96
C THR A 945 11.64 28.25 37.76
N LEU A 946 12.57 27.30 37.71
CA LEU A 946 12.62 26.31 36.63
C LEU A 946 11.46 25.31 36.75
N HIS A 947 11.12 24.87 37.96
CA HIS A 947 10.03 23.93 38.17
C HIS A 947 8.68 24.52 37.76
N GLU A 948 8.38 25.78 38.10
CA GLU A 948 7.12 26.43 37.66
C GLU A 948 7.04 26.55 36.13
N ARG A 949 8.17 26.84 35.45
CA ARG A 949 8.21 26.88 33.97
C ARG A 949 7.98 25.50 33.34
N ILE A 950 8.53 24.44 33.95
CA ILE A 950 8.28 23.05 33.52
C ILE A 950 6.82 22.67 33.73
N LYS A 951 6.26 23.03 34.88
CA LYS A 951 4.87 22.75 35.26
C LYS A 951 3.84 23.38 34.33
N GLU A 952 4.11 24.57 33.78
CA GLU A 952 3.28 25.15 32.71
C GLU A 952 3.18 24.23 31.48
N LYS A 953 4.28 23.54 31.13
CA LYS A 953 4.30 22.56 30.04
C LYS A 953 3.65 21.23 30.43
N GLU A 954 3.78 20.79 31.68
CA GLU A 954 3.07 19.61 32.18
C GLU A 954 1.55 19.76 32.07
N HIS A 955 1.03 20.95 32.38
CA HIS A 955 -0.40 21.26 32.31
C HIS A 955 -1.00 21.13 30.89
N THR A 956 -0.17 21.16 29.84
CA THR A 956 -0.60 20.93 28.45
C THR A 956 -0.24 19.51 27.98
N LEU A 957 0.99 19.06 28.24
CA LEU A 957 1.51 17.79 27.75
C LEU A 957 0.76 16.59 28.34
N PHE A 958 0.48 16.62 29.64
CA PHE A 958 -0.06 15.45 30.33
C PHE A 958 -1.52 15.14 29.94
N PRO A 959 -2.42 16.12 29.80
CA PRO A 959 -3.74 15.90 29.21
C PRO A 959 -3.70 15.38 27.76
N ASP A 960 -2.75 15.83 26.94
CA ASP A 960 -2.62 15.32 25.57
C ASP A 960 -2.12 13.88 25.55
N ALA A 961 -1.17 13.53 26.42
CA ALA A 961 -0.72 12.14 26.60
C ALA A 961 -1.86 11.21 27.08
N MET A 962 -2.72 11.69 27.99
CA MET A 962 -3.92 10.95 28.40
C MET A 962 -4.84 10.67 27.21
N GLU A 963 -5.12 11.68 26.38
CA GLU A 963 -5.98 11.50 25.20
C GLU A 963 -5.38 10.53 24.16
N LEU A 964 -4.07 10.61 23.91
CA LEU A 964 -3.36 9.69 23.01
C LEU A 964 -3.47 8.24 23.49
N MET A 965 -3.27 8.00 24.79
CA MET A 965 -3.45 6.68 25.39
C MET A 965 -4.90 6.20 25.33
N SER A 966 -5.86 7.10 25.57
CA SER A 966 -7.28 6.77 25.49
C SER A 966 -7.69 6.35 24.07
N VAL A 967 -7.18 7.01 23.02
CA VAL A 967 -7.38 6.60 21.63
C VAL A 967 -6.83 5.18 21.40
N GLN A 968 -5.59 4.93 21.81
CA GLN A 968 -4.96 3.62 21.66
C GLN A 968 -5.75 2.50 22.37
N LEU A 969 -6.30 2.77 23.55
CA LEU A 969 -7.10 1.79 24.29
C LEU A 969 -8.48 1.54 23.67
N LEU A 970 -9.05 2.53 22.98
CA LEU A 970 -10.30 2.37 22.23
C LEU A 970 -10.11 1.61 20.91
N GLU A 971 -8.94 1.72 20.27
CA GLU A 971 -8.63 1.03 19.00
C GLU A 971 -8.30 -0.47 19.18
N ASN A 972 -7.77 -0.86 20.34
CA ASN A 972 -7.36 -2.23 20.64
C ASN A 972 -8.50 -3.15 21.14
N LYS A 973 -9.75 -2.67 21.14
CA LYS A 973 -10.96 -3.43 21.49
C LYS A 973 -11.92 -3.46 20.31
#